data_AF-E3N2U5-F1
#
_entry.id   AF-E3N2U5-F1
#
_cell.length_a   1.000
_cell.length_b   1.000
_cell.length_c   1.000
_cell.angle_alpha   90.00
_cell.angle_beta   90.00
_cell.angle_gamma   90.00
#
_symmetry.space_group_name_H-M   'P 1'
#
loop_
_entity.id
_entity.type
_entity.pdbx_description
1 polymer ?
#
loop_
_entity_poly.entity_id
_entity_poly.type
_entity_poly.pdbx_seq_one_letter_code
_entity_poly.pdbx_strand_id
1 'polypeptide(L)'
;MSQPLLNMVAKKVGNSIIKGEYSDVDFTLPENLSNVVYQAISQEWPSADSDETKKKLGVTSLKLFNKPLTDDEYTFINSQNLKNLELKRFDFAAPFRQRSRQDGSFNVNIVGLLQRLLNKESQKILTNLTINGKGANFPDNWIKDIRPLLPAIDFLNIANCTLSPQEYTNLCNAFITITKLDISKSKVQDLTGISKIPNLQYLNLNELVFDNREQMIELFELQQLRVLNIGASASSGFTNNFKYYSQSGRSLPELRILDCRGADINLEELHQLVKSHPLLNMVVLIETPLKRTPQLDLPNRTINLLTTENLACCLKSLKYCTEVVAAKIPVVTAILGEMDRCIKEQNCNVEDRKECLKVILAFIIKYNRFPKIQERGFRCLQSLWRKPEIFELNERQQVIGAVLKSMPRYEGPFQEEEEVENCHTAGWSVLSSDEIMDTMYSTPENTDTMCLLAAELVDHAETISEMAKIGFLVLSRLLTKLTPRGAEAFIGRKPWLRIQLTAFLRNHFDIVEEHCLNVILKIIYELTYLVRHNPMDPMVFSVNQGCLMSYVEILQQVTDDAMKERVLEIMEDFLKLIDVRTFDVFFQRDGISAFLPLLRDMNTGKQRAAISVLVTMLHCIENHENRAAPDRNKEGLVNDILTSISLFEEPHHFDRYDVLQWVGLNPRSVEAFEWARWLLGRCGVDIEEDAENVAPVHRRNV
;
A
#
# COMPACT_ATOMS: atom_id res chain seq x y z
N MET A 1 22.66 -5.95 -17.02
CA MET A 1 21.63 -4.93 -17.31
C MET A 1 20.49 -5.17 -16.32
N SER A 2 20.02 -4.17 -15.57
CA SER A 2 18.93 -4.37 -14.61
C SER A 2 17.60 -4.64 -15.36
N GLN A 3 16.74 -5.51 -14.82
CA GLN A 3 15.45 -5.87 -15.42
C GLN A 3 14.57 -4.64 -15.82
N PRO A 4 14.55 -3.54 -15.05
CA PRO A 4 13.80 -2.34 -15.42
C PRO A 4 14.33 -1.67 -16.70
N LEU A 5 15.65 -1.59 -16.87
CA LEU A 5 16.26 -0.97 -18.05
C LEU A 5 15.98 -1.79 -19.31
N LEU A 6 16.07 -3.13 -19.20
CA LEU A 6 15.74 -4.02 -20.31
C LEU A 6 14.27 -3.85 -20.76
N ASN A 7 13.32 -3.76 -19.83
CA ASN A 7 11.92 -3.54 -20.16
C ASN A 7 11.68 -2.17 -20.82
N MET A 8 12.34 -1.11 -20.35
CA MET A 8 12.22 0.23 -20.97
C MET A 8 12.75 0.24 -22.40
N VAL A 9 13.93 -0.37 -22.63
CA VAL A 9 14.52 -0.49 -23.96
C VAL A 9 13.62 -1.34 -24.86
N ALA A 10 13.15 -2.48 -24.37
CA ALA A 10 12.26 -3.38 -25.10
C ALA A 10 10.96 -2.68 -25.54
N LYS A 11 10.35 -1.89 -24.63
CA LYS A 11 9.15 -1.10 -24.95
C LYS A 11 9.43 -0.06 -26.02
N LYS A 12 10.56 0.66 -25.93
CA LYS A 12 10.95 1.66 -26.94
C LYS A 12 11.19 1.02 -28.30
N VAL A 13 11.96 -0.08 -28.35
CA VAL A 13 12.24 -0.83 -29.58
C VAL A 13 10.95 -1.34 -30.21
N GLY A 14 10.09 -1.98 -29.43
CA GLY A 14 8.82 -2.51 -29.93
C GLY A 14 7.89 -1.43 -30.47
N ASN A 15 7.78 -0.28 -29.78
CA ASN A 15 6.99 0.85 -30.28
C ASN A 15 7.54 1.44 -31.58
N SER A 16 8.86 1.42 -31.76
CA SER A 16 9.51 1.90 -33.00
C SER A 16 9.25 0.93 -34.17
N ILE A 17 9.28 -0.39 -33.91
CA ILE A 17 8.91 -1.43 -34.88
C ILE A 17 7.45 -1.27 -35.33
N ILE A 18 6.52 -1.12 -34.37
CA ILE A 18 5.09 -0.95 -34.65
C ILE A 18 4.81 0.32 -35.49
N LYS A 19 5.58 1.39 -35.27
CA LYS A 19 5.44 2.65 -36.00
C LYS A 19 6.08 2.65 -37.39
N GLY A 20 6.71 1.54 -37.81
CA GLY A 20 7.44 1.46 -39.08
C GLY A 20 8.71 2.31 -39.13
N GLU A 21 9.25 2.74 -37.98
CA GLU A 21 10.48 3.53 -37.90
C GLU A 21 11.71 2.76 -38.39
N TYR A 22 11.57 1.45 -38.60
CA TYR A 22 12.60 0.55 -39.11
C TYR A 22 12.25 -0.09 -40.47
N SER A 23 11.27 0.46 -41.19
CA SER A 23 10.76 -0.10 -42.45
C SER A 23 11.86 -0.27 -43.51
N ASP A 24 12.82 0.65 -43.53
CA ASP A 24 13.96 0.64 -44.45
C ASP A 24 15.13 -0.27 -44.04
N VAL A 25 15.05 -0.94 -42.88
CA VAL A 25 16.14 -1.78 -42.33
C VAL A 25 15.74 -3.24 -42.30
N ASP A 26 16.42 -4.10 -43.06
CA ASP A 26 16.16 -5.54 -43.01
C ASP A 26 16.85 -6.19 -41.80
N PHE A 27 16.07 -6.66 -40.84
CA PHE A 27 16.55 -7.42 -39.69
C PHE A 27 15.43 -8.23 -39.04
N THR A 28 15.82 -9.29 -38.33
CA THR A 28 14.97 -10.02 -37.40
C THR A 28 15.65 -10.07 -36.04
N LEU A 29 14.92 -9.75 -34.98
CA LEU A 29 15.45 -9.85 -33.63
C LEU A 29 15.67 -11.32 -33.23
N PRO A 30 16.78 -11.65 -32.55
CA PRO A 30 16.99 -12.97 -31.96
C PRO A 30 15.82 -13.41 -31.08
N GLU A 31 15.52 -14.72 -31.00
CA GLU A 31 14.32 -15.26 -30.31
C GLU A 31 14.15 -14.70 -28.88
N ASN A 32 15.23 -14.64 -28.11
CA ASN A 32 15.22 -14.13 -26.73
C ASN A 32 14.82 -12.65 -26.66
N LEU A 33 15.32 -11.81 -27.56
CA LEU A 33 14.97 -10.40 -27.61
C LEU A 33 13.57 -10.18 -28.19
N SER A 34 13.19 -10.93 -29.23
CA SER A 34 11.85 -10.92 -29.81
C SER A 34 10.78 -11.19 -28.76
N ASN A 35 10.96 -12.21 -27.91
CA ASN A 35 10.02 -12.54 -26.85
C ASN A 35 9.90 -11.41 -25.80
N VAL A 36 11.02 -10.80 -25.40
CA VAL A 36 11.03 -9.67 -24.43
C VAL A 36 10.37 -8.42 -25.02
N VAL A 37 10.67 -8.09 -26.27
CA VAL A 37 10.08 -6.94 -26.99
C VAL A 37 8.58 -7.13 -27.16
N TYR A 38 8.15 -8.30 -27.65
CA TYR A 38 6.73 -8.61 -27.81
C TYR A 38 5.97 -8.51 -26.48
N GLN A 39 6.51 -9.07 -25.40
CA GLN A 39 5.87 -9.00 -24.09
C GLN A 39 5.70 -7.55 -23.60
N ALA A 40 6.68 -6.68 -23.87
CA ALA A 40 6.63 -5.27 -23.47
C ALA A 40 5.57 -4.44 -24.22
N ILE A 41 5.26 -4.80 -25.47
CA ILE A 41 4.30 -4.05 -26.32
C ILE A 41 2.92 -4.69 -26.44
N SER A 42 2.77 -5.97 -26.08
CA SER A 42 1.51 -6.71 -26.18
C SER A 42 0.29 -6.08 -25.49
N GLN A 43 0.50 -5.18 -24.52
CA GLN A 43 -0.58 -4.45 -23.85
C GLN A 43 -1.09 -3.23 -24.63
N GLU A 44 -0.24 -2.63 -25.46
CA GLU A 44 -0.50 -1.37 -26.16
C GLU A 44 -0.61 -1.55 -27.68
N TRP A 45 -0.71 -2.80 -28.15
CA TRP A 45 -0.70 -3.13 -29.58
C TRP A 45 -1.69 -2.27 -30.39
N PRO A 46 -1.20 -1.34 -31.22
CA PRO A 46 -2.02 -0.56 -32.13
C PRO A 46 -2.41 -1.41 -33.33
N SER A 47 -3.53 -1.08 -33.96
CA SER A 47 -4.07 -1.73 -35.15
C SER A 47 -3.29 -1.39 -36.45
N ALA A 48 -1.95 -1.35 -36.42
CA ALA A 48 -1.15 -0.90 -37.56
C ALA A 48 -0.03 -1.89 -37.95
N ASP A 49 0.01 -2.12 -39.26
CA ASP A 49 0.89 -2.93 -40.11
C ASP A 49 1.48 -4.23 -39.55
N SER A 50 0.71 -5.31 -39.71
CA SER A 50 1.08 -6.65 -39.25
C SER A 50 2.32 -7.21 -39.98
N ASP A 51 2.63 -6.76 -41.20
CA ASP A 51 3.61 -7.47 -42.04
C ASP A 51 5.07 -7.12 -41.73
N GLU A 52 5.36 -5.86 -41.38
CA GLU A 52 6.70 -5.46 -40.95
C GLU A 52 7.03 -6.06 -39.58
N THR A 53 6.06 -6.03 -38.66
CA THR A 53 6.20 -6.58 -37.32
C THR A 53 6.43 -8.11 -37.36
N LYS A 54 5.77 -8.82 -38.28
CA LYS A 54 6.01 -10.26 -38.53
C LYS A 54 7.43 -10.57 -38.96
N LYS A 55 8.05 -9.72 -39.79
CA LYS A 55 9.43 -9.93 -40.28
C LYS A 55 10.47 -9.66 -39.20
N LYS A 56 10.22 -8.65 -38.36
CA LYS A 56 11.19 -8.17 -37.37
C LYS A 56 11.16 -8.94 -36.06
N LEU A 57 10.03 -9.55 -35.71
CA LEU A 57 9.87 -10.34 -34.49
C LEU A 57 9.76 -11.84 -34.80
N GLY A 58 10.69 -12.62 -34.26
CA GLY A 58 10.65 -14.09 -34.25
C GLY A 58 10.24 -14.61 -32.88
N VAL A 59 8.96 -14.49 -32.55
CA VAL A 59 8.40 -14.89 -31.25
C VAL A 59 8.32 -16.42 -31.18
N THR A 60 8.89 -17.01 -30.13
CA THR A 60 8.88 -18.47 -29.90
C THR A 60 8.25 -18.85 -28.56
N SER A 61 7.94 -17.87 -27.71
CA SER A 61 7.26 -18.06 -26.44
C SER A 61 6.19 -17.00 -26.25
N LEU A 62 4.95 -17.45 -26.01
CA LEU A 62 3.80 -16.57 -25.91
C LEU A 62 2.99 -16.84 -24.65
N LYS A 63 2.57 -15.76 -23.98
CA LYS A 63 1.69 -15.81 -22.82
C LYS A 63 0.48 -14.91 -23.02
N LEU A 64 -0.71 -15.52 -23.03
CA LEU A 64 -1.98 -14.83 -23.24
C LEU A 64 -2.75 -14.67 -21.92
N PHE A 65 -3.23 -13.45 -21.69
CA PHE A 65 -4.01 -13.02 -20.52
C PHE A 65 -5.38 -12.46 -20.95
N ASN A 66 -6.08 -11.72 -20.08
CA ASN A 66 -7.49 -11.34 -20.22
C ASN A 66 -7.87 -10.40 -21.38
N LYS A 67 -6.93 -9.87 -22.15
CA LYS A 67 -7.25 -8.91 -23.22
C LYS A 67 -7.86 -9.67 -24.42
N PRO A 68 -9.06 -9.31 -24.89
CA PRO A 68 -9.57 -9.81 -26.17
C PRO A 68 -8.57 -9.60 -27.30
N LEU A 69 -8.38 -10.63 -28.12
CA LEU A 69 -7.51 -10.54 -29.29
C LEU A 69 -8.32 -10.07 -30.50
N THR A 70 -7.74 -9.16 -31.25
CA THR A 70 -8.17 -8.75 -32.58
C THR A 70 -7.79 -9.80 -33.63
N ASP A 71 -8.42 -9.76 -34.80
CA ASP A 71 -8.07 -10.69 -35.90
C ASP A 71 -6.63 -10.52 -36.41
N ASP A 72 -6.09 -9.31 -36.34
CA ASP A 72 -4.69 -9.03 -36.68
C ASP A 72 -3.73 -9.66 -35.67
N GLU A 73 -4.05 -9.60 -34.37
CA GLU A 73 -3.27 -10.27 -33.33
C GLU A 73 -3.32 -11.80 -33.50
N TYR A 74 -4.49 -12.38 -33.82
CA TYR A 74 -4.58 -13.81 -34.16
C TYR A 74 -3.70 -14.17 -35.36
N THR A 75 -3.72 -13.34 -36.41
CA THR A 75 -2.95 -13.56 -37.64
C THR A 75 -1.45 -13.40 -37.40
N PHE A 76 -1.04 -12.41 -36.61
CA PHE A 76 0.33 -12.24 -36.16
C PHE A 76 0.78 -13.47 -35.37
N ILE A 77 0.06 -13.87 -34.33
CA ILE A 77 0.43 -15.03 -33.50
C ILE A 77 0.54 -16.29 -34.36
N ASN A 78 -0.41 -16.51 -35.27
CA ASN A 78 -0.39 -17.65 -36.19
C ASN A 78 0.88 -17.65 -37.06
N SER A 79 1.37 -16.49 -37.49
CA SER A 79 2.57 -16.41 -38.33
C SER A 79 3.88 -16.78 -37.61
N GLN A 80 3.87 -16.93 -36.28
CA GLN A 80 5.05 -17.19 -35.47
C GLN A 80 5.32 -18.69 -35.29
N ASN A 81 6.57 -19.07 -35.02
CA ASN A 81 6.99 -20.46 -34.82
C ASN A 81 7.12 -20.77 -33.31
N LEU A 82 5.99 -20.92 -32.65
CA LEU A 82 5.89 -21.06 -31.20
C LEU A 82 6.40 -22.43 -30.72
N LYS A 83 7.33 -22.39 -29.76
CA LYS A 83 7.79 -23.55 -28.98
C LYS A 83 7.08 -23.63 -27.62
N ASN A 84 6.61 -22.48 -27.10
CA ASN A 84 5.92 -22.37 -25.81
C ASN A 84 4.64 -21.55 -25.97
N LEU A 85 3.53 -22.05 -25.45
CA LEU A 85 2.26 -21.33 -25.39
C LEU A 85 1.60 -21.45 -24.02
N GLU A 86 1.31 -20.32 -23.39
CA GLU A 86 0.60 -20.24 -22.12
C GLU A 86 -0.74 -19.49 -22.26
N LEU A 87 -1.84 -20.20 -22.05
CA LEU A 87 -3.21 -19.66 -22.00
C LEU A 87 -3.63 -19.53 -20.53
N LYS A 88 -3.58 -18.33 -19.95
CA LYS A 88 -3.80 -18.16 -18.50
C LYS A 88 -5.26 -17.88 -18.10
N ARG A 89 -6.07 -17.29 -18.99
CA ARG A 89 -7.51 -17.01 -18.85
C ARG A 89 -8.16 -17.00 -20.22
N PHE A 90 -9.47 -17.14 -20.32
CA PHE A 90 -10.19 -17.36 -21.60
C PHE A 90 -11.13 -16.23 -22.00
N ASP A 91 -10.86 -15.01 -21.53
CA ASP A 91 -11.63 -13.82 -21.91
C ASP A 91 -11.41 -13.50 -23.40
N PHE A 92 -10.20 -13.73 -23.93
CA PHE A 92 -9.90 -13.59 -25.35
C PHE A 92 -10.54 -14.63 -26.25
N ALA A 93 -10.92 -15.78 -25.71
CA ALA A 93 -11.48 -16.88 -26.47
C ALA A 93 -13.00 -16.74 -26.68
N ALA A 94 -13.56 -15.53 -26.52
CA ALA A 94 -14.98 -15.27 -26.72
C ALA A 94 -15.54 -15.80 -28.06
N PRO A 95 -14.84 -15.67 -29.22
CA PRO A 95 -15.30 -16.24 -30.49
C PRO A 95 -15.35 -17.77 -30.52
N PHE A 96 -14.66 -18.43 -29.58
CA PHE A 96 -14.57 -19.88 -29.46
C PHE A 96 -15.49 -20.44 -28.37
N ARG A 97 -16.33 -19.61 -27.74
CA ARG A 97 -17.31 -20.06 -26.77
C ARG A 97 -18.50 -20.67 -27.49
N GLN A 98 -18.81 -21.90 -27.13
CA GLN A 98 -19.93 -22.66 -27.65
C GLN A 98 -20.87 -23.01 -26.50
N ARG A 99 -22.17 -22.92 -26.74
CA ARG A 99 -23.16 -23.31 -25.75
C ARG A 99 -23.26 -24.83 -25.69
N SER A 100 -23.03 -25.40 -24.51
CA SER A 100 -23.23 -26.80 -24.19
C SER A 100 -24.70 -27.16 -24.38
N ARG A 101 -24.94 -28.27 -25.09
CA ARG A 101 -26.29 -28.80 -25.32
C ARG A 101 -26.89 -29.49 -24.10
N GLN A 102 -26.08 -29.87 -23.12
CA GLN A 102 -26.52 -30.67 -21.97
C GLN A 102 -27.08 -29.81 -20.82
N ASP A 103 -26.39 -28.73 -20.48
CA ASP A 103 -26.68 -27.88 -19.31
C ASP A 103 -26.82 -26.38 -19.66
N GLY A 104 -26.63 -26.03 -20.93
CA GLY A 104 -26.71 -24.65 -21.40
C GLY A 104 -25.50 -23.77 -21.02
N SER A 105 -24.46 -24.34 -20.38
CA SER A 105 -23.22 -23.63 -20.03
C SER A 105 -22.38 -23.29 -21.26
N PHE A 106 -21.36 -22.44 -21.12
CA PHE A 106 -20.46 -22.10 -22.22
C PHE A 106 -19.13 -22.85 -22.10
N ASN A 107 -18.81 -23.63 -23.13
CA ASN A 107 -17.54 -24.33 -23.28
C ASN A 107 -16.64 -23.59 -24.26
N VAL A 108 -15.33 -23.57 -24.00
CA VAL A 108 -14.35 -23.04 -24.93
C VAL A 108 -13.91 -24.17 -25.87
N ASN A 109 -14.08 -23.98 -27.17
CA ASN A 109 -13.49 -24.87 -28.18
C ASN A 109 -11.97 -24.65 -28.24
N ILE A 110 -11.27 -25.29 -27.32
CA ILE A 110 -9.82 -25.20 -27.16
C ILE A 110 -9.07 -25.71 -28.40
N VAL A 111 -9.57 -26.74 -29.08
CA VAL A 111 -8.95 -27.28 -30.29
C VAL A 111 -9.00 -26.25 -31.42
N GLY A 112 -10.18 -25.68 -31.66
CA GLY A 112 -10.34 -24.62 -32.68
C GLY A 112 -9.52 -23.37 -32.36
N LEU A 113 -9.43 -23.01 -31.08
CA LEU A 113 -8.58 -21.92 -30.63
C LEU A 113 -7.10 -22.18 -30.91
N LEU A 114 -6.59 -23.37 -30.57
CA LEU A 114 -5.20 -23.75 -30.86
C LEU A 114 -4.91 -23.77 -32.36
N GLN A 115 -5.87 -24.23 -33.18
CA GLN A 115 -5.76 -24.17 -34.65
C GLN A 115 -5.72 -22.74 -35.18
N ARG A 116 -6.45 -21.79 -34.56
CA ARG A 116 -6.37 -20.36 -34.93
C ARG A 116 -5.02 -19.76 -34.53
N LEU A 117 -4.49 -20.10 -33.35
CA LEU A 117 -3.26 -19.53 -32.81
C LEU A 117 -1.99 -20.14 -33.43
N LEU A 118 -1.99 -21.40 -33.85
CA LEU A 118 -0.77 -22.11 -34.24
C LEU A 118 -0.74 -22.41 -35.74
N ASN A 119 0.31 -21.95 -36.43
CA ASN A 119 0.59 -22.46 -37.77
C ASN A 119 1.06 -23.93 -37.77
N LYS A 120 1.25 -24.48 -38.96
CA LYS A 120 1.66 -25.87 -39.17
C LYS A 120 3.03 -26.21 -38.61
N GLU A 121 3.95 -25.25 -38.54
CA GLU A 121 5.28 -25.48 -37.98
C GLU A 121 5.22 -25.49 -36.46
N SER A 122 4.59 -24.49 -35.85
CA SER A 122 4.29 -24.43 -34.43
C SER A 122 3.61 -25.71 -33.94
N GLN A 123 2.60 -26.21 -34.67
CA GLN A 123 1.93 -27.48 -34.33
C GLN A 123 2.92 -28.65 -34.19
N LYS A 124 3.97 -28.70 -35.02
CA LYS A 124 4.99 -29.77 -34.99
C LYS A 124 6.05 -29.55 -33.91
N ILE A 125 6.45 -28.32 -33.63
CA ILE A 125 7.62 -28.02 -32.78
C ILE A 125 7.27 -27.57 -31.35
N LEU A 126 5.99 -27.33 -31.05
CA LEU A 126 5.57 -26.84 -29.74
C LEU A 126 5.78 -27.92 -28.68
N THR A 127 6.65 -27.63 -27.72
CA THR A 127 7.05 -28.55 -26.66
C THR A 127 6.38 -28.26 -25.33
N ASN A 128 5.98 -27.01 -25.08
CA ASN A 128 5.37 -26.59 -23.81
C ASN A 128 4.01 -25.95 -24.03
N LEU A 129 2.95 -26.57 -23.48
CA LEU A 129 1.59 -26.04 -23.52
C LEU A 129 1.04 -25.86 -22.10
N THR A 130 0.57 -24.66 -21.80
CA THR A 130 -0.21 -24.38 -20.58
C THR A 130 -1.62 -23.93 -20.92
N ILE A 131 -2.62 -24.57 -20.32
CA ILE A 131 -4.04 -24.26 -20.39
C ILE A 131 -4.54 -24.13 -18.95
N ASN A 132 -4.72 -22.90 -18.47
CA ASN A 132 -5.27 -22.68 -17.13
C ASN A 132 -6.79 -22.59 -17.19
N GLY A 133 -7.48 -23.65 -16.76
CA GLY A 133 -8.94 -23.78 -16.84
C GLY A 133 -9.73 -22.92 -15.85
N LYS A 134 -9.10 -22.03 -15.07
CA LYS A 134 -9.82 -21.23 -14.07
C LYS A 134 -10.92 -20.38 -14.74
N GLY A 135 -12.18 -20.70 -14.43
CA GLY A 135 -13.35 -20.01 -14.98
C GLY A 135 -13.71 -20.40 -16.41
N ALA A 136 -13.19 -21.52 -16.92
CA ALA A 136 -13.52 -22.05 -18.25
C ALA A 136 -13.91 -23.52 -18.16
N ASN A 137 -14.87 -23.91 -19.00
CA ASN A 137 -15.22 -25.31 -19.26
C ASN A 137 -14.79 -25.69 -20.67
N PHE A 138 -14.53 -26.98 -20.89
CA PHE A 138 -14.09 -27.52 -22.18
C PHE A 138 -15.05 -28.63 -22.62
N PRO A 139 -15.24 -28.83 -23.94
CA PRO A 139 -16.07 -29.92 -24.45
C PRO A 139 -15.44 -31.29 -24.13
N ASP A 140 -16.26 -32.34 -24.06
CA ASP A 140 -15.78 -33.71 -23.86
C ASP A 140 -14.77 -34.12 -24.95
N ASN A 141 -13.80 -34.98 -24.58
CA ASN A 141 -12.73 -35.51 -25.43
C ASN A 141 -11.72 -34.48 -25.97
N TRP A 142 -11.76 -33.23 -25.50
CA TRP A 142 -10.84 -32.19 -25.97
C TRP A 142 -9.36 -32.58 -25.81
N ILE A 143 -8.99 -33.32 -24.76
CA ILE A 143 -7.60 -33.77 -24.55
C ILE A 143 -7.16 -34.73 -25.66
N LYS A 144 -8.04 -35.66 -26.03
CA LYS A 144 -7.79 -36.63 -27.09
C LYS A 144 -7.53 -35.93 -28.43
N ASP A 145 -8.24 -34.84 -28.69
CA ASP A 145 -8.17 -34.09 -29.95
C ASP A 145 -6.96 -33.15 -30.03
N ILE A 146 -6.39 -32.72 -28.90
CA ILE A 146 -5.17 -31.90 -28.89
C ILE A 146 -3.93 -32.71 -29.27
N ARG A 147 -3.84 -33.98 -28.85
CA ARG A 147 -2.60 -34.75 -29.04
C ARG A 147 -2.17 -34.88 -30.51
N PRO A 148 -3.05 -35.21 -31.48
CA PRO A 148 -2.67 -35.25 -32.89
C PRO A 148 -2.25 -33.88 -33.44
N LEU A 149 -2.77 -32.79 -32.86
CA LEU A 149 -2.41 -31.42 -33.25
C LEU A 149 -0.99 -31.06 -32.79
N LEU A 150 -0.57 -31.55 -31.62
CA LEU A 150 0.68 -31.17 -30.96
C LEU A 150 1.53 -32.41 -30.59
N PRO A 151 2.16 -33.07 -31.59
CA PRO A 151 2.91 -34.31 -31.39
C PRO A 151 4.20 -34.15 -30.57
N ALA A 152 4.80 -32.95 -30.48
CA ALA A 152 6.08 -32.73 -29.79
C ALA A 152 5.99 -32.25 -28.34
N ILE A 153 4.78 -32.23 -27.75
CA ILE A 153 4.59 -31.83 -26.35
C ILE A 153 5.47 -32.68 -25.41
N ASP A 154 6.25 -32.00 -24.59
CA ASP A 154 7.07 -32.53 -23.51
C ASP A 154 6.54 -32.08 -22.13
N PHE A 155 6.03 -30.85 -22.05
CA PHE A 155 5.36 -30.33 -20.86
C PHE A 155 3.91 -29.98 -21.16
N LEU A 156 3.00 -30.66 -20.46
CA LEU A 156 1.58 -30.36 -20.46
C LEU A 156 1.17 -29.81 -19.08
N ASN A 157 0.71 -28.56 -19.05
CA ASN A 157 0.09 -27.95 -17.88
C ASN A 157 -1.38 -27.67 -18.17
N ILE A 158 -2.27 -28.34 -17.47
CA ILE A 158 -3.72 -28.17 -17.58
C ILE A 158 -4.34 -27.83 -16.22
N ALA A 159 -3.61 -27.08 -15.40
CA ALA A 159 -4.06 -26.68 -14.08
C ALA A 159 -5.43 -25.99 -14.09
N ASN A 160 -6.27 -26.25 -13.10
CA ASN A 160 -7.65 -25.77 -12.98
C ASN A 160 -8.61 -26.22 -14.10
N CYS A 161 -8.21 -27.10 -15.03
CA CYS A 161 -9.15 -27.74 -15.94
C CYS A 161 -9.87 -28.86 -15.20
N THR A 162 -11.20 -28.80 -15.08
CA THR A 162 -11.95 -29.91 -14.46
C THR A 162 -11.88 -31.13 -15.37
N LEU A 163 -11.30 -32.23 -14.88
CA LEU A 163 -11.18 -33.48 -15.62
C LEU A 163 -12.16 -34.51 -15.09
N SER A 164 -13.01 -35.02 -15.97
CA SER A 164 -13.77 -36.24 -15.69
C SER A 164 -12.82 -37.46 -15.70
N PRO A 165 -13.21 -38.60 -15.11
CA PRO A 165 -12.41 -39.83 -15.18
C PRO A 165 -12.07 -40.24 -16.63
N GLN A 166 -12.99 -40.01 -17.56
CA GLN A 166 -12.77 -40.27 -18.98
C GLN A 166 -11.73 -39.32 -19.58
N GLU A 167 -11.78 -38.02 -19.27
CA GLU A 167 -10.78 -37.06 -19.74
C GLU A 167 -9.38 -37.35 -19.17
N TYR A 168 -9.30 -37.73 -17.90
CA TYR A 168 -8.03 -38.16 -17.30
C TYR A 168 -7.47 -39.42 -17.96
N THR A 169 -8.34 -40.39 -18.28
CA THR A 169 -7.96 -41.58 -19.05
C THR A 169 -7.46 -41.22 -20.44
N ASN A 170 -8.15 -40.29 -21.12
CA ASN A 170 -7.74 -39.76 -22.43
C ASN A 170 -6.35 -39.12 -22.35
N LEU A 171 -6.07 -38.33 -21.30
CA LEU A 171 -4.76 -37.73 -21.05
C LEU A 171 -3.66 -38.79 -20.96
N CYS A 172 -3.84 -39.79 -20.10
CA CYS A 172 -2.84 -40.82 -19.87
C CYS A 172 -2.57 -41.67 -21.12
N ASN A 173 -3.58 -41.88 -21.96
CA ASN A 173 -3.44 -42.64 -23.21
C ASN A 173 -2.84 -41.83 -24.36
N ALA A 174 -3.10 -40.51 -24.40
CA ALA A 174 -2.69 -39.66 -25.51
C ALA A 174 -1.26 -39.13 -25.34
N PHE A 175 -0.88 -38.73 -24.12
CA PHE A 175 0.37 -38.03 -23.83
C PHE A 175 1.44 -38.94 -23.21
N ILE A 176 1.65 -40.13 -23.77
CA ILE A 176 2.56 -41.16 -23.21
C ILE A 176 4.06 -40.76 -23.21
N THR A 177 4.45 -39.76 -24.01
CA THR A 177 5.86 -39.37 -24.19
C THR A 177 6.30 -38.15 -23.36
N ILE A 178 5.38 -37.49 -22.66
CA ILE A 178 5.69 -36.26 -21.92
C ILE A 178 6.61 -36.56 -20.73
N THR A 179 7.47 -35.59 -20.38
CA THR A 179 8.30 -35.69 -19.17
C THR A 179 7.80 -34.81 -18.03
N LYS A 180 6.87 -33.87 -18.30
CA LYS A 180 6.33 -32.97 -17.29
C LYS A 180 4.81 -32.87 -17.40
N LEU A 181 4.13 -33.00 -16.26
CA LEU A 181 2.67 -32.90 -16.17
C LEU A 181 2.26 -32.05 -14.97
N ASP A 182 1.35 -31.11 -15.20
CA ASP A 182 0.68 -30.35 -14.15
C ASP A 182 -0.84 -30.46 -14.33
N ILE A 183 -1.48 -31.15 -13.38
CA ILE A 183 -2.94 -31.31 -13.28
C ILE A 183 -3.46 -30.73 -11.96
N SER A 184 -2.75 -29.76 -11.39
CA SER A 184 -3.15 -29.14 -10.12
C SER A 184 -4.55 -28.52 -10.22
N LYS A 185 -5.36 -28.66 -9.16
CA LYS A 185 -6.76 -28.18 -9.13
C LYS A 185 -7.68 -28.72 -10.25
N SER A 186 -7.37 -29.88 -10.82
CA SER A 186 -8.18 -30.49 -11.89
C SER A 186 -9.36 -31.33 -11.41
N LYS A 187 -9.51 -31.51 -10.09
CA LYS A 187 -10.48 -32.41 -9.44
C LYS A 187 -10.29 -33.90 -9.74
N VAL A 188 -9.13 -34.30 -10.28
CA VAL A 188 -8.77 -35.72 -10.35
C VAL A 188 -8.65 -36.29 -8.93
N GLN A 189 -9.31 -37.42 -8.69
CA GLN A 189 -9.36 -38.11 -7.40
C GLN A 189 -8.74 -39.52 -7.45
N ASP A 190 -8.34 -39.99 -8.63
CA ASP A 190 -7.77 -41.31 -8.84
C ASP A 190 -6.69 -41.22 -9.93
N LEU A 191 -5.49 -41.71 -9.65
CA LEU A 191 -4.36 -41.66 -10.57
C LEU A 191 -4.26 -42.89 -11.49
N THR A 192 -5.20 -43.83 -11.42
CA THR A 192 -5.24 -45.03 -12.26
C THR A 192 -5.03 -44.68 -13.74
N GLY A 193 -4.01 -45.30 -14.36
CA GLY A 193 -3.58 -45.04 -15.72
C GLY A 193 -2.34 -44.14 -15.85
N ILE A 194 -1.90 -43.44 -14.80
CA ILE A 194 -0.71 -42.55 -14.87
C ILE A 194 0.56 -43.31 -15.24
N SER A 195 0.64 -44.60 -14.89
CA SER A 195 1.73 -45.52 -15.23
C SER A 195 2.02 -45.62 -16.74
N LYS A 196 1.06 -45.25 -17.59
CA LYS A 196 1.21 -45.20 -19.06
C LYS A 196 2.12 -44.07 -19.55
N ILE A 197 2.59 -43.20 -18.66
CA ILE A 197 3.54 -42.12 -18.96
C ILE A 197 4.89 -42.42 -18.28
N PRO A 198 5.64 -43.45 -18.73
CA PRO A 198 6.78 -43.99 -17.98
C PRO A 198 7.98 -43.03 -17.87
N ASN A 199 8.06 -42.02 -18.75
CA ASN A 199 9.16 -41.05 -18.80
C ASN A 199 8.88 -39.78 -17.96
N LEU A 200 7.83 -39.78 -17.14
CA LEU A 200 7.46 -38.60 -16.36
C LEU A 200 8.52 -38.32 -15.28
N GLN A 201 9.08 -37.10 -15.31
CA GLN A 201 10.11 -36.62 -14.39
C GLN A 201 9.59 -35.52 -13.45
N TYR A 202 8.53 -34.80 -13.84
CA TYR A 202 7.87 -33.77 -13.04
C TYR A 202 6.37 -34.02 -13.02
N LEU A 203 5.78 -34.08 -11.81
CA LEU A 203 4.35 -34.22 -11.62
C LEU A 203 3.84 -33.25 -10.55
N ASN A 204 2.89 -32.41 -10.93
CA ASN A 204 2.22 -31.49 -10.02
C ASN A 204 0.74 -31.86 -9.83
N LEU A 205 0.43 -32.34 -8.62
CA LEU A 205 -0.89 -32.75 -8.14
C LEU A 205 -1.45 -31.77 -7.09
N ASN A 206 -0.88 -30.58 -7.00
CA ASN A 206 -1.20 -29.62 -5.95
C ASN A 206 -2.71 -29.30 -5.88
N GLU A 207 -3.26 -29.38 -4.67
CA GLU A 207 -4.68 -29.24 -4.37
C GLU A 207 -5.62 -30.26 -5.05
N LEU A 208 -5.10 -31.45 -5.34
CA LEU A 208 -5.91 -32.66 -5.45
C LEU A 208 -6.05 -33.30 -4.07
N VAL A 209 -7.18 -33.94 -3.82
CA VAL A 209 -7.47 -34.64 -2.56
C VAL A 209 -7.79 -36.09 -2.91
N PHE A 210 -7.07 -37.00 -2.27
CA PHE A 210 -7.27 -38.44 -2.37
C PHE A 210 -7.89 -38.94 -1.06
N ASP A 211 -8.70 -39.99 -1.16
CA ASP A 211 -9.44 -40.58 -0.04
C ASP A 211 -8.76 -41.84 0.51
N ASN A 212 -7.91 -42.49 -0.28
CA ASN A 212 -7.18 -43.70 0.09
C ASN A 212 -5.88 -43.88 -0.70
N ARG A 213 -5.07 -44.88 -0.30
CA ARG A 213 -3.78 -45.18 -0.94
C ARG A 213 -3.92 -45.85 -2.31
N GLU A 214 -5.00 -46.59 -2.55
CA GLU A 214 -5.24 -47.30 -3.81
C GLU A 214 -5.36 -46.31 -4.97
N GLN A 215 -6.00 -45.17 -4.76
CA GLN A 215 -6.09 -44.06 -5.73
C GLN A 215 -4.73 -43.45 -6.12
N MET A 216 -3.68 -43.68 -5.33
CA MET A 216 -2.34 -43.15 -5.59
C MET A 216 -1.33 -44.24 -5.96
N ILE A 217 -1.70 -45.52 -5.95
CA ILE A 217 -0.72 -46.62 -6.00
C ILE A 217 0.10 -46.66 -7.28
N GLU A 218 -0.49 -46.27 -8.41
CA GLU A 218 0.18 -46.21 -9.72
C GLU A 218 1.22 -45.09 -9.81
N LEU A 219 1.21 -44.12 -8.90
CA LEU A 219 2.24 -43.08 -8.82
C LEU A 219 3.64 -43.72 -8.73
N PHE A 220 3.75 -44.83 -7.99
CA PHE A 220 5.00 -45.53 -7.75
C PHE A 220 5.50 -46.33 -8.95
N GLU A 221 4.74 -46.41 -10.04
CA GLU A 221 5.20 -46.99 -11.31
C GLU A 221 6.05 -45.99 -12.12
N LEU A 222 6.04 -44.70 -11.75
CA LEU A 222 6.79 -43.63 -12.40
C LEU A 222 8.26 -43.59 -11.96
N GLN A 223 9.04 -44.57 -12.40
CA GLN A 223 10.44 -44.77 -11.95
C GLN A 223 11.39 -43.61 -12.25
N GLN A 224 11.06 -42.74 -13.22
CA GLN A 224 11.87 -41.57 -13.57
C GLN A 224 11.46 -40.28 -12.84
N LEU A 225 10.46 -40.35 -11.94
CA LEU A 225 9.92 -39.16 -11.30
C LEU A 225 10.93 -38.53 -10.34
N ARG A 226 11.30 -37.27 -10.62
CA ARG A 226 12.30 -36.50 -9.86
C ARG A 226 11.67 -35.41 -8.99
N VAL A 227 10.55 -34.86 -9.43
CA VAL A 227 9.83 -33.80 -8.72
C VAL A 227 8.37 -34.19 -8.60
N LEU A 228 7.89 -34.25 -7.36
CA LEU A 228 6.51 -34.54 -7.03
C LEU A 228 5.95 -33.43 -6.14
N ASN A 229 4.80 -32.87 -6.53
CA ASN A 229 4.02 -31.97 -5.68
C ASN A 229 2.67 -32.58 -5.37
N ILE A 230 2.44 -32.92 -4.10
CA ILE A 230 1.17 -33.43 -3.54
C ILE A 230 0.56 -32.48 -2.52
N GLY A 231 1.10 -31.26 -2.42
CA GLY A 231 0.72 -30.30 -1.41
C GLY A 231 -0.66 -29.68 -1.64
N ALA A 232 -1.16 -29.02 -0.61
CA ALA A 232 -2.40 -28.27 -0.67
C ALA A 232 -2.36 -27.07 0.28
N SER A 233 -3.39 -26.21 0.22
CA SER A 233 -3.56 -25.12 1.19
C SER A 233 -4.01 -25.69 2.53
N ALA A 234 -3.34 -25.34 3.63
CA ALA A 234 -3.76 -25.74 4.97
C ALA A 234 -4.99 -24.96 5.49
N SER A 235 -5.52 -24.01 4.72
CA SER A 235 -6.67 -23.18 5.11
C SER A 235 -7.94 -23.95 5.45
N SER A 236 -8.10 -25.17 4.91
CA SER A 236 -9.22 -26.08 5.17
C SER A 236 -8.83 -27.28 6.04
N GLY A 237 -7.67 -27.23 6.71
CA GLY A 237 -7.06 -28.35 7.41
C GLY A 237 -5.94 -29.03 6.62
N PHE A 238 -5.19 -29.91 7.28
CA PHE A 238 -4.12 -30.67 6.66
C PHE A 238 -4.68 -31.81 5.78
N THR A 239 -4.02 -32.08 4.66
CA THR A 239 -4.41 -33.19 3.77
C THR A 239 -3.80 -34.52 4.18
N ASN A 240 -4.52 -35.61 3.95
CA ASN A 240 -4.02 -36.97 4.19
C ASN A 240 -3.19 -37.52 3.02
N ASN A 241 -2.95 -36.74 1.96
CA ASN A 241 -2.23 -37.18 0.76
C ASN A 241 -0.85 -37.78 1.10
N PHE A 242 -0.12 -37.17 2.04
CA PHE A 242 1.17 -37.70 2.47
C PHE A 242 1.04 -39.04 3.22
N LYS A 243 0.00 -39.20 4.07
CA LYS A 243 -0.28 -40.46 4.76
C LYS A 243 -0.55 -41.58 3.77
N TYR A 244 -1.39 -41.33 2.76
CA TYR A 244 -1.68 -42.32 1.71
C TYR A 244 -0.45 -42.66 0.86
N TYR A 245 0.36 -41.65 0.54
CA TYR A 245 1.66 -41.85 -0.10
C TYR A 245 2.56 -42.78 0.74
N SER A 246 2.72 -42.50 2.04
CA SER A 246 3.57 -43.27 2.97
C SER A 246 3.07 -44.70 3.19
N GLN A 247 1.76 -44.88 3.37
CA GLN A 247 1.11 -46.19 3.59
C GLN A 247 1.22 -47.17 2.42
N SER A 248 1.62 -46.70 1.24
CA SER A 248 1.90 -47.58 0.10
C SER A 248 3.07 -48.53 0.37
N GLY A 249 4.01 -48.12 1.25
CA GLY A 249 5.27 -48.83 1.48
C GLY A 249 6.20 -48.88 0.26
N ARG A 250 5.88 -48.13 -0.80
CA ARG A 250 6.63 -48.07 -2.05
C ARG A 250 7.51 -46.82 -2.10
N SER A 251 8.52 -46.82 -2.97
CA SER A 251 9.43 -45.70 -3.14
C SER A 251 9.53 -45.26 -4.59
N LEU A 252 9.85 -43.98 -4.77
CA LEU A 252 10.22 -43.40 -6.06
C LEU A 252 11.74 -43.24 -6.10
N PRO A 253 12.48 -44.13 -6.78
CA PRO A 253 13.94 -44.21 -6.63
C PRO A 253 14.67 -42.95 -7.10
N GLU A 254 14.15 -42.27 -8.11
CA GLU A 254 14.74 -41.04 -8.69
C GLU A 254 14.24 -39.74 -8.04
N LEU A 255 13.38 -39.81 -7.02
CA LEU A 255 12.77 -38.63 -6.42
C LEU A 255 13.82 -37.74 -5.73
N ARG A 256 13.84 -36.46 -6.12
CA ARG A 256 14.78 -35.45 -5.60
C ARG A 256 14.07 -34.37 -4.79
N ILE A 257 12.88 -33.96 -5.23
CA ILE A 257 12.09 -32.90 -4.60
C ILE A 257 10.68 -33.42 -4.32
N LEU A 258 10.26 -33.34 -3.06
CA LEU A 258 8.88 -33.56 -2.65
C LEU A 258 8.29 -32.28 -2.06
N ASP A 259 7.25 -31.74 -2.70
CA ASP A 259 6.43 -30.69 -2.12
C ASP A 259 5.17 -31.31 -1.50
N CYS A 260 5.14 -31.36 -0.17
CA CYS A 260 4.03 -31.86 0.63
C CYS A 260 3.50 -30.77 1.59
N ARG A 261 3.57 -29.51 1.18
CA ARG A 261 3.00 -28.39 1.97
C ARG A 261 1.53 -28.66 2.29
N GLY A 262 1.08 -28.22 3.47
CA GLY A 262 -0.31 -28.43 3.89
C GLY A 262 -0.71 -29.89 4.09
N ALA A 263 0.23 -30.84 4.08
CA ALA A 263 -0.03 -32.24 4.40
C ALA A 263 0.11 -32.50 5.91
N ASP A 264 -0.63 -33.49 6.39
CA ASP A 264 -0.46 -34.04 7.73
C ASP A 264 0.72 -35.00 7.71
N ILE A 265 1.84 -34.55 8.28
CA ILE A 265 3.09 -35.30 8.36
C ILE A 265 3.69 -35.14 9.76
N ASN A 266 4.18 -36.24 10.32
CA ASN A 266 4.92 -36.25 11.56
C ASN A 266 6.42 -36.58 11.36
N LEU A 267 7.20 -36.46 12.43
CA LEU A 267 8.66 -36.61 12.34
C LEU A 267 9.08 -38.05 12.00
N GLU A 268 8.38 -39.07 12.48
CA GLU A 268 8.68 -40.47 12.17
C GLU A 268 8.48 -40.76 10.67
N GLU A 269 7.36 -40.30 10.14
CA GLU A 269 7.02 -40.35 8.72
C GLU A 269 8.06 -39.64 7.83
N LEU A 270 8.56 -38.47 8.25
CA LEU A 270 9.64 -37.76 7.56
C LEU A 270 10.93 -38.59 7.54
N HIS A 271 11.32 -39.23 8.64
CA HIS A 271 12.50 -40.09 8.68
C HIS A 271 12.33 -41.32 7.78
N GLN A 272 11.14 -41.92 7.74
CA GLN A 272 10.82 -43.04 6.85
C GLN A 272 10.89 -42.63 5.37
N LEU A 273 10.37 -41.45 5.02
CA LEU A 273 10.49 -40.88 3.67
C LEU A 273 11.96 -40.74 3.26
N VAL A 274 12.76 -40.11 4.12
CA VAL A 274 14.20 -39.90 3.87
C VAL A 274 14.95 -41.21 3.66
N LYS A 275 14.63 -42.23 4.47
CA LYS A 275 15.22 -43.56 4.39
C LYS A 275 14.83 -44.30 3.10
N SER A 276 13.57 -44.20 2.68
CA SER A 276 13.03 -44.90 1.51
C SER A 276 13.42 -44.25 0.17
N HIS A 277 13.81 -42.97 0.16
CA HIS A 277 14.13 -42.21 -1.05
C HIS A 277 15.57 -41.71 -1.02
N PRO A 278 16.57 -42.49 -1.46
CA PRO A 278 18.00 -42.16 -1.29
C PRO A 278 18.46 -40.92 -2.06
N LEU A 279 17.82 -40.56 -3.17
CA LEU A 279 18.17 -39.39 -3.99
C LEU A 279 17.44 -38.10 -3.59
N LEU A 280 16.53 -38.18 -2.60
CA LEU A 280 15.76 -37.03 -2.11
C LEU A 280 16.70 -35.99 -1.50
N ASN A 281 16.65 -34.77 -1.99
CA ASN A 281 17.51 -33.68 -1.52
C ASN A 281 16.70 -32.46 -1.05
N MET A 282 15.40 -32.40 -1.30
CA MET A 282 14.54 -31.31 -0.83
C MET A 282 13.14 -31.80 -0.45
N VAL A 283 12.65 -31.32 0.70
CA VAL A 283 11.27 -31.54 1.15
C VAL A 283 10.66 -30.21 1.58
N VAL A 284 9.47 -29.91 1.07
CA VAL A 284 8.72 -28.69 1.42
C VAL A 284 7.77 -28.98 2.57
N LEU A 285 8.06 -28.42 3.74
CA LEU A 285 7.30 -28.63 4.98
C LEU A 285 6.52 -27.37 5.42
N ILE A 286 6.43 -26.38 4.55
CA ILE A 286 5.68 -25.14 4.79
C ILE A 286 4.21 -25.50 5.02
N GLU A 287 3.56 -24.84 5.98
CA GLU A 287 2.16 -25.11 6.35
C GLU A 287 1.90 -26.58 6.75
N THR A 288 2.87 -27.28 7.33
CA THR A 288 2.69 -28.62 7.94
C THR A 288 2.87 -28.55 9.47
N PRO A 289 2.53 -29.60 10.23
CA PRO A 289 2.92 -29.71 11.65
C PRO A 289 4.44 -29.59 11.87
N LEU A 290 5.26 -29.91 10.86
CA LEU A 290 6.72 -29.83 10.88
C LEU A 290 7.28 -28.50 10.35
N LYS A 291 6.45 -27.46 10.16
CA LYS A 291 6.89 -26.17 9.59
C LYS A 291 8.00 -25.47 10.37
N ARG A 292 8.24 -25.83 11.64
CA ARG A 292 9.34 -25.29 12.46
C ARG A 292 10.41 -26.33 12.82
N THR A 293 10.40 -27.48 12.16
CA THR A 293 11.42 -28.51 12.36
C THR A 293 12.76 -28.01 11.83
N PRO A 294 13.86 -28.19 12.59
CA PRO A 294 15.20 -27.87 12.11
C PRO A 294 15.60 -28.77 10.95
N GLN A 295 16.71 -28.44 10.28
CA GLN A 295 17.31 -29.34 9.30
C GLN A 295 17.66 -30.68 9.96
N LEU A 296 17.54 -31.78 9.22
CA LEU A 296 17.91 -33.11 9.73
C LEU A 296 19.43 -33.26 9.75
N ASP A 297 19.95 -33.76 10.87
CA ASP A 297 21.33 -34.23 10.95
C ASP A 297 21.40 -35.69 10.48
N LEU A 298 21.95 -35.91 9.29
CA LEU A 298 22.04 -37.21 8.65
C LEU A 298 23.51 -37.50 8.29
N PRO A 299 24.05 -38.67 8.68
CA PRO A 299 25.42 -39.02 8.33
C PRO A 299 25.56 -39.15 6.80
N ASN A 300 26.55 -38.47 6.24
CA ASN A 300 26.93 -38.52 4.81
C ASN A 300 25.86 -38.08 3.80
N ARG A 301 24.84 -37.34 4.24
CA ARG A 301 23.78 -36.88 3.35
C ARG A 301 23.19 -35.55 3.82
N THR A 302 23.01 -34.61 2.90
CA THR A 302 22.31 -33.35 3.19
C THR A 302 20.95 -33.35 2.51
N ILE A 303 19.90 -33.09 3.27
CA ILE A 303 18.54 -32.88 2.75
C ILE A 303 18.11 -31.50 3.18
N ASN A 304 17.66 -30.71 2.21
CA ASN A 304 17.16 -29.37 2.44
C ASN A 304 15.68 -29.41 2.79
N LEU A 305 15.35 -29.13 4.05
CA LEU A 305 13.98 -28.91 4.47
C LEU A 305 13.62 -27.44 4.26
N LEU A 306 12.59 -27.17 3.44
CA LEU A 306 12.02 -25.83 3.35
C LEU A 306 11.00 -25.65 4.47
N THR A 307 11.39 -24.89 5.48
CA THR A 307 10.65 -24.65 6.71
C THR A 307 10.55 -23.14 6.99
N THR A 308 9.86 -22.81 8.08
CA THR A 308 9.74 -21.46 8.65
C THR A 308 10.25 -21.43 10.10
N GLU A 309 11.29 -22.23 10.40
CA GLU A 309 11.89 -22.34 11.74
C GLU A 309 12.47 -20.99 12.20
N ASN A 310 13.28 -20.36 11.33
CA ASN A 310 13.99 -19.11 11.57
C ASN A 310 13.98 -18.24 10.30
N LEU A 311 14.51 -17.01 10.39
CA LEU A 311 14.49 -16.04 9.30
C LEU A 311 15.23 -16.56 8.05
N ALA A 312 16.39 -17.19 8.21
CA ALA A 312 17.16 -17.76 7.09
C ALA A 312 16.37 -18.86 6.36
N CYS A 313 15.70 -19.75 7.10
CA CYS A 313 14.81 -20.76 6.53
C CYS A 313 13.63 -20.12 5.79
N CYS A 314 13.02 -19.08 6.37
CA CYS A 314 11.93 -18.35 5.72
C CYS A 314 12.38 -17.70 4.41
N LEU A 315 13.56 -17.08 4.36
CA LEU A 315 14.11 -16.47 3.15
C LEU A 315 14.36 -17.53 2.06
N LYS A 316 14.89 -18.69 2.43
CA LYS A 316 15.10 -19.82 1.52
C LYS A 316 13.77 -20.36 0.98
N SER A 317 12.79 -20.55 1.85
CA SER A 317 11.43 -20.98 1.52
C SER A 317 10.73 -19.97 0.59
N LEU A 318 10.86 -18.67 0.88
CA LEU A 318 10.28 -17.61 0.06
C LEU A 318 10.88 -17.60 -1.35
N LYS A 319 12.21 -17.70 -1.47
CA LYS A 319 12.92 -17.78 -2.77
C LYS A 319 12.41 -18.96 -3.60
N TYR A 320 12.35 -20.15 -3.00
CA TYR A 320 11.79 -21.34 -3.68
C TYR A 320 10.36 -21.13 -4.16
N CYS A 321 9.48 -20.57 -3.32
CA CYS A 321 8.09 -20.29 -3.69
C CYS A 321 7.97 -19.27 -4.83
N THR A 322 8.97 -18.41 -5.06
CA THR A 322 8.95 -17.45 -6.17
C THR A 322 9.48 -17.99 -7.50
N GLU A 323 10.31 -19.04 -7.47
CA GLU A 323 11.01 -19.58 -8.64
C GLU A 323 10.32 -20.81 -9.22
N VAL A 324 9.81 -21.70 -8.37
CA VAL A 324 9.34 -23.04 -8.77
C VAL A 324 7.82 -23.13 -8.86
N VAL A 325 7.10 -22.15 -8.28
CA VAL A 325 5.64 -22.16 -8.19
C VAL A 325 5.15 -20.77 -8.58
N ALA A 326 4.12 -20.68 -9.42
CA ALA A 326 3.31 -19.46 -9.50
C ALA A 326 2.67 -19.29 -8.11
N ALA A 327 3.38 -18.59 -7.23
CA ALA A 327 3.09 -18.54 -5.81
C ALA A 327 1.61 -18.27 -5.56
N LYS A 328 0.92 -19.22 -4.92
CA LYS A 328 -0.42 -18.98 -4.41
C LYS A 328 -0.26 -18.04 -3.22
N ILE A 329 -0.99 -16.92 -3.23
CA ILE A 329 -0.98 -15.86 -2.21
C ILE A 329 -0.92 -16.42 -0.77
N PRO A 330 -1.71 -17.45 -0.38
CA PRO A 330 -1.71 -17.97 1.00
C PRO A 330 -0.34 -18.41 1.51
N VAL A 331 0.38 -19.23 0.75
CA VAL A 331 1.68 -19.79 1.17
C VAL A 331 2.70 -18.69 1.39
N VAL A 332 2.75 -17.73 0.47
CA VAL A 332 3.64 -16.56 0.58
C VAL A 332 3.28 -15.73 1.80
N THR A 333 1.99 -15.45 2.01
CA THR A 333 1.55 -14.68 3.17
C THR A 333 1.85 -15.39 4.49
N ALA A 334 1.80 -16.73 4.51
CA ALA A 334 2.19 -17.54 5.68
C ALA A 334 3.69 -17.44 5.96
N ILE A 335 4.54 -17.54 4.93
CA ILE A 335 6.00 -17.37 5.08
C ILE A 335 6.32 -15.96 5.58
N LEU A 336 5.74 -14.91 4.97
CA LEU A 336 5.95 -13.53 5.39
C LEU A 336 5.47 -13.29 6.83
N GLY A 337 4.37 -13.93 7.25
CA GLY A 337 3.90 -13.89 8.64
C GLY A 337 4.90 -14.52 9.61
N GLU A 338 5.50 -15.66 9.26
CA GLU A 338 6.56 -16.27 10.08
C GLU A 338 7.86 -15.46 10.04
N MET A 339 8.19 -14.79 8.92
CA MET A 339 9.31 -13.84 8.86
C MET A 339 9.12 -12.68 9.83
N ASP A 340 7.96 -12.02 9.80
CA ASP A 340 7.61 -10.94 10.72
C ASP A 340 7.77 -11.39 12.19
N ARG A 341 7.26 -12.57 12.52
CA ARG A 341 7.44 -13.17 13.84
C ARG A 341 8.92 -13.40 14.17
N CYS A 342 9.70 -13.99 13.26
CA CYS A 342 11.13 -14.24 13.49
C CYS A 342 11.91 -12.94 13.74
N ILE A 343 11.61 -11.87 12.99
CA ILE A 343 12.25 -10.56 13.15
C ILE A 343 11.94 -9.96 14.54
N LYS A 344 10.71 -10.17 15.04
CA LYS A 344 10.26 -9.70 16.36
C LYS A 344 10.85 -10.49 17.52
N GLU A 345 10.89 -11.82 17.41
CA GLU A 345 11.22 -12.73 18.52
C GLU A 345 12.72 -13.07 18.63
N GLN A 346 13.50 -12.90 17.55
CA GLN A 346 14.91 -13.29 17.54
C GLN A 346 15.86 -12.09 17.48
N ASN A 347 17.03 -12.22 18.13
CA ASN A 347 18.23 -11.46 17.78
C ASN A 347 18.78 -11.99 16.45
N CYS A 348 18.06 -11.79 15.34
CA CYS A 348 18.60 -12.03 14.01
C CYS A 348 19.90 -11.24 13.84
N ASN A 349 20.92 -11.87 13.28
CA ASN A 349 22.17 -11.17 12.98
C ASN A 349 21.94 -10.07 11.92
N VAL A 350 22.92 -9.17 11.79
CA VAL A 350 22.84 -8.02 10.88
C VAL A 350 22.71 -8.46 9.42
N GLU A 351 23.40 -9.53 9.01
CA GLU A 351 23.41 -10.00 7.63
C GLU A 351 22.03 -10.53 7.20
N ASP A 352 21.39 -11.34 8.04
CA ASP A 352 20.05 -11.87 7.80
C ASP A 352 19.01 -10.75 7.73
N ARG A 353 19.19 -9.68 8.51
CA ARG A 353 18.32 -8.49 8.45
C ARG A 353 18.49 -7.72 7.15
N LYS A 354 19.73 -7.51 6.69
CA LYS A 354 20.02 -6.84 5.42
C LYS A 354 19.53 -7.64 4.21
N GLU A 355 19.76 -8.96 4.20
CA GLU A 355 19.23 -9.83 3.16
C GLU A 355 17.69 -9.88 3.20
N CYS A 356 17.08 -9.91 4.40
CA CYS A 356 15.64 -9.80 4.56
C CYS A 356 15.10 -8.50 3.95
N LEU A 357 15.71 -7.36 4.27
CA LEU A 357 15.32 -6.07 3.68
C LEU A 357 15.33 -6.15 2.16
N LYS A 358 16.45 -6.56 1.57
CA LYS A 358 16.61 -6.68 0.11
C LYS A 358 15.55 -7.58 -0.53
N VAL A 359 15.29 -8.74 0.08
CA VAL A 359 14.29 -9.68 -0.41
C VAL A 359 12.88 -9.07 -0.33
N ILE A 360 12.50 -8.48 0.80
CA ILE A 360 11.18 -7.87 0.99
C ILE A 360 10.96 -6.71 0.02
N LEU A 361 11.94 -5.81 -0.16
CA LEU A 361 11.83 -4.70 -1.12
C LEU A 361 11.60 -5.18 -2.55
N ALA A 362 12.38 -6.18 -2.99
CA ALA A 362 12.18 -6.79 -4.31
C ALA A 362 10.79 -7.46 -4.41
N PHE A 363 10.31 -8.04 -3.31
CA PHE A 363 9.05 -8.77 -3.25
C PHE A 363 7.82 -7.87 -3.36
N ILE A 364 7.74 -6.81 -2.55
CA ILE A 364 6.59 -5.88 -2.56
C ILE A 364 6.43 -5.19 -3.90
N ILE A 365 7.55 -4.89 -4.58
CA ILE A 365 7.55 -4.30 -5.93
C ILE A 365 7.09 -5.34 -6.96
N LYS A 366 7.60 -6.57 -6.89
CA LYS A 366 7.26 -7.65 -7.84
C LYS A 366 5.78 -8.03 -7.77
N TYR A 367 5.19 -7.97 -6.57
CA TYR A 367 3.82 -8.39 -6.29
C TYR A 367 2.91 -7.19 -5.96
N ASN A 368 3.18 -6.02 -6.54
CA ASN A 368 2.45 -4.78 -6.23
C ASN A 368 0.96 -4.76 -6.63
N ARG A 369 0.46 -5.84 -7.25
CA ARG A 369 -0.95 -6.05 -7.61
C ARG A 369 -1.69 -6.94 -6.60
N PHE A 370 -1.05 -7.28 -5.48
CA PHE A 370 -1.59 -8.21 -4.49
C PHE A 370 -1.53 -7.56 -3.10
N PRO A 371 -2.56 -6.78 -2.71
CA PRO A 371 -2.57 -6.00 -1.47
C PRO A 371 -2.20 -6.81 -0.23
N LYS A 372 -2.72 -8.03 -0.11
CA LYS A 372 -2.41 -8.94 1.01
C LYS A 372 -0.92 -9.33 1.11
N ILE A 373 -0.24 -9.48 -0.03
CA ILE A 373 1.20 -9.75 -0.04
C ILE A 373 1.97 -8.50 0.42
N GLN A 374 1.56 -7.34 -0.09
CA GLN A 374 2.21 -6.07 0.18
C GLN A 374 2.06 -5.70 1.65
N GLU A 375 0.86 -5.82 2.20
CA GLU A 375 0.55 -5.67 3.62
C GLU A 375 1.51 -6.49 4.49
N ARG A 376 1.67 -7.79 4.20
CA ARG A 376 2.59 -8.67 4.95
C ARG A 376 4.06 -8.28 4.78
N GLY A 377 4.45 -7.83 3.58
CA GLY A 377 5.77 -7.27 3.33
C GLY A 377 6.04 -6.00 4.13
N PHE A 378 5.08 -5.07 4.18
CA PHE A 378 5.17 -3.84 4.96
C PHE A 378 5.27 -4.13 6.46
N ARG A 379 4.51 -5.09 6.99
CA ARG A 379 4.68 -5.54 8.39
C ARG A 379 6.10 -6.05 8.67
N CYS A 380 6.72 -6.79 7.74
CA CYS A 380 8.12 -7.19 7.88
C CYS A 380 9.06 -5.97 7.93
N LEU A 381 8.86 -4.97 7.06
CA LEU A 381 9.64 -3.73 7.06
C LEU A 381 9.48 -2.97 8.39
N GLN A 382 8.25 -2.83 8.88
CA GLN A 382 7.96 -2.21 10.17
C GLN A 382 8.71 -2.90 11.31
N SER A 383 8.79 -4.24 11.28
CA SER A 383 9.52 -5.02 12.28
C SER A 383 11.03 -4.88 12.17
N LEU A 384 11.58 -4.75 10.96
CA LEU A 384 13.00 -4.46 10.77
C LEU A 384 13.36 -3.10 11.40
N TRP A 385 12.45 -2.13 11.33
CA TRP A 385 12.66 -0.75 11.79
C TRP A 385 12.69 -0.59 13.31
N ARG A 386 12.48 -1.65 14.08
CA ARG A 386 12.78 -1.65 15.52
C ARG A 386 14.28 -1.57 15.85
N LYS A 387 15.16 -1.78 14.86
CA LYS A 387 16.63 -1.63 14.97
C LYS A 387 17.18 -0.86 13.75
N PRO A 388 16.80 0.41 13.59
CA PRO A 388 17.08 1.20 12.38
C PRO A 388 18.57 1.51 12.19
N GLU A 389 19.37 1.49 13.27
CA GLU A 389 20.82 1.71 13.28
C GLU A 389 21.61 0.72 12.41
N ILE A 390 21.00 -0.42 12.06
CA ILE A 390 21.61 -1.45 11.22
C ILE A 390 21.66 -1.03 9.74
N PHE A 391 20.76 -0.15 9.32
CA PHE A 391 20.55 0.21 7.91
C PHE A 391 21.18 1.54 7.56
N GLU A 392 21.86 1.57 6.42
CA GLU A 392 22.49 2.76 5.86
C GLU A 392 21.46 3.72 5.28
N LEU A 393 21.83 5.00 5.11
CA LEU A 393 20.93 6.03 4.59
C LEU A 393 20.33 5.65 3.22
N ASN A 394 21.14 5.08 2.32
CA ASN A 394 20.69 4.62 1.00
C ASN A 394 19.67 3.47 1.11
N GLU A 395 19.84 2.55 2.05
CA GLU A 395 18.89 1.45 2.29
C GLU A 395 17.55 1.99 2.80
N ARG A 396 17.59 2.98 3.71
CA ARG A 396 16.39 3.68 4.20
C ARG A 396 15.67 4.44 3.08
N GLN A 397 16.40 5.13 2.21
CA GLN A 397 15.84 5.81 1.03
C GLN A 397 15.19 4.82 0.05
N GLN A 398 15.79 3.66 -0.16
CA GLN A 398 15.21 2.61 -1.01
C GLN A 398 13.87 2.11 -0.44
N VAL A 399 13.73 2.04 0.87
CA VAL A 399 12.46 1.66 1.51
C VAL A 399 11.37 2.67 1.20
N ILE A 400 11.65 3.97 1.35
CA ILE A 400 10.68 5.02 1.03
C ILE A 400 10.17 4.86 -0.41
N GLY A 401 11.09 4.77 -1.37
CA GLY A 401 10.74 4.62 -2.78
C GLY A 401 10.00 3.31 -3.08
N ALA A 402 10.39 2.21 -2.45
CA ALA A 402 9.75 0.91 -2.66
C ALA A 402 8.34 0.86 -2.07
N VAL A 403 8.12 1.38 -0.86
CA VAL A 403 6.79 1.41 -0.23
C VAL A 403 5.86 2.30 -1.03
N LEU A 404 6.29 3.52 -1.37
CA LEU A 404 5.49 4.46 -2.19
C LEU A 404 5.11 3.88 -3.55
N LYS A 405 6.05 3.22 -4.24
CA LYS A 405 5.81 2.59 -5.54
C LYS A 405 4.94 1.34 -5.45
N SER A 406 4.95 0.69 -4.29
CA SER A 406 4.21 -0.55 -4.10
C SER A 406 2.77 -0.27 -3.69
N MET A 407 2.50 0.69 -2.82
CA MET A 407 1.12 0.94 -2.35
C MET A 407 0.12 1.06 -3.52
N PRO A 408 -1.04 0.37 -3.45
CA PRO A 408 -2.09 0.52 -4.44
C PRO A 408 -2.62 1.96 -4.47
N ARG A 409 -3.45 2.27 -5.47
CA ARG A 409 -4.20 3.53 -5.46
C ARG A 409 -5.21 3.47 -4.32
N TYR A 410 -5.39 4.60 -3.62
CA TYR A 410 -6.36 4.76 -2.55
C TYR A 410 -7.49 5.69 -3.00
N GLU A 411 -8.73 5.21 -2.95
CA GLU A 411 -9.95 5.94 -3.29
C GLU A 411 -10.74 6.36 -2.04
N GLY A 412 -10.34 5.90 -0.84
CA GLY A 412 -10.88 6.34 0.44
C GLY A 412 -11.32 5.19 1.37
N PRO A 413 -11.55 5.46 2.66
CA PRO A 413 -11.81 4.43 3.68
C PRO A 413 -13.13 3.65 3.50
N PHE A 414 -14.06 4.15 2.67
CA PHE A 414 -15.37 3.52 2.45
C PHE A 414 -15.57 3.00 1.01
N GLN A 415 -14.60 3.23 0.13
CA GLN A 415 -14.65 2.82 -1.28
C GLN A 415 -13.73 1.63 -1.57
N GLU A 416 -12.83 1.33 -0.65
CA GLU A 416 -11.80 0.31 -0.83
C GLU A 416 -12.20 -1.06 -0.28
N GLU A 417 -11.63 -2.10 -0.88
CA GLU A 417 -11.66 -3.44 -0.31
C GLU A 417 -10.82 -3.46 0.97
N GLU A 418 -11.23 -4.23 2.00
CA GLU A 418 -10.53 -4.38 3.29
C GLU A 418 -9.03 -4.70 3.12
N GLU A 419 -8.66 -5.47 2.09
CA GLU A 419 -7.26 -5.80 1.80
C GLU A 419 -6.43 -4.58 1.36
N VAL A 420 -7.04 -3.62 0.66
CA VAL A 420 -6.38 -2.39 0.22
C VAL A 420 -6.18 -1.44 1.40
N GLU A 421 -7.19 -1.28 2.25
CA GLU A 421 -7.08 -0.45 3.45
C GLU A 421 -6.01 -0.98 4.42
N ASN A 422 -5.98 -2.30 4.65
CA ASN A 422 -4.94 -2.94 5.46
C ASN A 422 -3.53 -2.73 4.87
N CYS A 423 -3.40 -2.83 3.54
CA CYS A 423 -2.15 -2.58 2.84
C CYS A 423 -1.68 -1.14 3.03
N HIS A 424 -2.58 -0.16 2.89
CA HIS A 424 -2.27 1.25 3.16
C HIS A 424 -1.88 1.49 4.61
N THR A 425 -2.64 0.99 5.56
CA THR A 425 -2.34 1.13 6.99
C THR A 425 -0.94 0.62 7.32
N ALA A 426 -0.58 -0.56 6.82
CA ALA A 426 0.75 -1.14 7.01
C ALA A 426 1.84 -0.32 6.31
N GLY A 427 1.62 0.14 5.08
CA GLY A 427 2.59 0.94 4.32
C GLY A 427 2.86 2.30 4.97
N TRP A 428 1.80 2.99 5.38
CA TRP A 428 1.89 4.27 6.08
C TRP A 428 2.52 4.14 7.45
N SER A 429 2.27 3.05 8.18
CA SER A 429 2.96 2.75 9.44
C SER A 429 4.48 2.58 9.27
N VAL A 430 4.96 2.12 8.10
CA VAL A 430 6.40 2.09 7.78
C VAL A 430 6.92 3.49 7.51
N LEU A 431 6.17 4.29 6.74
CA LEU A 431 6.58 5.63 6.31
C LEU A 431 6.55 6.65 7.44
N SER A 432 5.68 6.47 8.44
CA SER A 432 5.51 7.38 9.56
C SER A 432 6.43 7.07 10.75
N SER A 433 7.36 6.11 10.63
CA SER A 433 8.35 5.86 11.69
C SER A 433 9.32 7.03 11.81
N ASP A 434 9.78 7.33 13.03
CA ASP A 434 10.66 8.47 13.30
C ASP A 434 11.90 8.46 12.41
N GLU A 435 12.51 7.30 12.21
CA GLU A 435 13.77 7.17 11.48
C GLU A 435 13.59 7.30 9.96
N ILE A 436 12.43 6.90 9.45
CA ILE A 436 12.08 7.11 8.04
C ILE A 436 11.75 8.58 7.80
N MET A 437 11.01 9.22 8.71
CA MET A 437 10.73 10.65 8.66
C MET A 437 12.03 11.48 8.74
N ASP A 438 12.97 11.10 9.61
CA ASP A 438 14.27 11.75 9.71
C ASP A 438 15.11 11.55 8.43
N THR A 439 15.03 10.36 7.82
CA THR A 439 15.67 10.08 6.53
C THR A 439 15.08 10.96 5.43
N MET A 440 13.77 11.21 5.43
CA MET A 440 13.13 12.08 4.45
C MET A 440 13.68 13.52 4.48
N TYR A 441 14.11 14.04 5.63
CA TYR A 441 14.72 15.37 5.72
C TYR A 441 16.02 15.50 4.90
N SER A 442 16.69 14.40 4.61
CA SER A 442 17.88 14.39 3.74
C SER A 442 17.54 14.42 2.25
N THR A 443 16.27 14.24 1.87
CA THR A 443 15.84 14.04 0.47
C THR A 443 14.60 14.89 0.14
N PRO A 444 14.76 16.15 -0.28
CA PRO A 444 13.64 17.09 -0.41
C PRO A 444 12.52 16.65 -1.36
N GLU A 445 12.84 15.93 -2.44
CA GLU A 445 11.85 15.40 -3.40
C GLU A 445 10.89 14.36 -2.75
N ASN A 446 11.42 13.56 -1.82
CA ASN A 446 10.61 12.61 -1.07
C ASN A 446 9.70 13.33 -0.07
N THR A 447 10.20 14.39 0.60
CA THR A 447 9.39 15.23 1.48
C THR A 447 8.20 15.84 0.72
N ASP A 448 8.46 16.45 -0.43
CA ASP A 448 7.43 17.09 -1.25
C ASP A 448 6.34 16.10 -1.68
N THR A 449 6.76 14.91 -2.15
CA THR A 449 5.86 13.83 -2.58
C THR A 449 5.04 13.28 -1.40
N MET A 450 5.67 13.05 -0.25
CA MET A 450 5.03 12.51 0.95
C MET A 450 3.98 13.47 1.52
N CYS A 451 4.26 14.77 1.54
CA CYS A 451 3.28 15.78 1.93
C CYS A 451 2.03 15.70 1.05
N LEU A 452 2.20 15.66 -0.29
CA LEU A 452 1.07 15.57 -1.22
C LEU A 452 0.22 14.31 -0.98
N LEU A 453 0.85 13.16 -0.78
CA LEU A 453 0.15 11.90 -0.52
C LEU A 453 -0.55 11.90 0.85
N ALA A 454 0.09 12.45 1.88
CA ALA A 454 -0.52 12.57 3.20
C ALA A 454 -1.71 13.55 3.18
N ALA A 455 -1.63 14.61 2.39
CA ALA A 455 -2.76 15.50 2.13
C ALA A 455 -3.91 14.78 1.44
N GLU A 456 -3.63 13.91 0.46
CA GLU A 456 -4.67 13.07 -0.17
C GLU A 456 -5.38 12.16 0.85
N LEU A 457 -4.67 11.57 1.82
CA LEU A 457 -5.32 10.78 2.86
C LEU A 457 -6.30 11.59 3.70
N VAL A 458 -5.89 12.80 4.07
CA VAL A 458 -6.67 13.68 4.95
C VAL A 458 -7.83 14.34 4.22
N ASP A 459 -7.65 14.67 2.94
CA ASP A 459 -8.67 15.27 2.07
C ASP A 459 -9.93 14.40 1.96
N HIS A 460 -9.77 13.07 2.00
CA HIS A 460 -10.87 12.10 1.96
C HIS A 460 -11.37 11.67 3.36
N ALA A 461 -10.89 12.28 4.44
CA ALA A 461 -11.25 11.87 5.79
C ALA A 461 -12.61 12.47 6.23
N GLU A 462 -13.63 11.62 6.29
CA GLU A 462 -14.94 11.97 6.89
C GLU A 462 -15.02 11.61 8.39
N THR A 463 -14.05 10.85 8.90
CA THR A 463 -13.96 10.43 10.30
C THR A 463 -12.51 10.38 10.76
N ILE A 464 -12.27 10.30 12.07
CA ILE A 464 -10.92 10.16 12.67
C ILE A 464 -10.46 8.69 12.57
N SER A 465 -10.25 8.21 11.35
CA SER A 465 -9.67 6.89 11.12
C SER A 465 -8.17 6.88 11.46
N GLU A 466 -7.61 5.69 11.70
CA GLU A 466 -6.16 5.53 11.90
C GLU A 466 -5.35 6.06 10.70
N MET A 467 -5.88 5.91 9.48
CA MET A 467 -5.30 6.47 8.27
C MET A 467 -5.26 8.00 8.26
N ALA A 468 -6.35 8.65 8.70
CA ALA A 468 -6.39 10.09 8.85
C ALA A 468 -5.38 10.58 9.90
N LYS A 469 -5.29 9.88 11.05
CA LYS A 469 -4.29 10.17 12.10
C LYS A 469 -2.85 10.10 11.57
N ILE A 470 -2.52 9.09 10.77
CA ILE A 470 -1.19 8.99 10.14
C ILE A 470 -0.96 10.16 9.16
N GLY A 471 -1.96 10.49 8.33
CA GLY A 471 -1.89 11.64 7.43
C GLY A 471 -1.62 12.95 8.17
N PHE A 472 -2.35 13.21 9.27
CA PHE A 472 -2.13 14.37 10.13
C PHE A 472 -0.71 14.39 10.70
N LEU A 473 -0.25 13.26 11.26
CA LEU A 473 1.09 13.17 11.82
C LEU A 473 2.17 13.51 10.79
N VAL A 474 2.07 12.93 9.57
CA VAL A 474 3.03 13.17 8.50
C VAL A 474 3.04 14.64 8.07
N LEU A 475 1.87 15.23 7.82
CA LEU A 475 1.75 16.65 7.45
C LEU A 475 2.35 17.57 8.53
N SER A 476 2.03 17.32 9.80
CA SER A 476 2.47 18.16 10.93
C SER A 476 3.99 18.19 11.12
N ARG A 477 4.71 17.21 10.57
CA ARG A 477 6.17 17.11 10.62
C ARG A 477 6.83 17.62 9.34
N LEU A 478 6.27 17.33 8.18
CA LEU A 478 6.93 17.58 6.89
C LEU A 478 6.55 18.91 6.23
N LEU A 479 5.41 19.54 6.56
CA LEU A 479 4.98 20.78 5.90
C LEU A 479 6.02 21.91 6.00
N THR A 480 6.68 22.04 7.15
CA THR A 480 7.75 23.04 7.38
C THR A 480 9.02 22.79 6.57
N LYS A 481 9.13 21.62 5.93
CA LYS A 481 10.33 21.15 5.22
C LYS A 481 10.14 21.09 3.71
N LEU A 482 8.97 21.48 3.21
CA LEU A 482 8.71 21.57 1.77
C LEU A 482 9.75 22.47 1.09
N THR A 483 10.20 22.05 -0.09
CA THR A 483 10.99 22.95 -0.94
C THR A 483 10.12 24.11 -1.43
N PRO A 484 10.68 25.25 -1.88
CA PRO A 484 9.87 26.32 -2.46
C PRO A 484 8.98 25.85 -3.62
N ARG A 485 9.52 24.97 -4.48
CA ARG A 485 8.75 24.35 -5.57
C ARG A 485 7.70 23.36 -5.05
N GLY A 486 8.05 22.59 -4.03
CA GLY A 486 7.15 21.66 -3.35
C GLY A 486 5.97 22.36 -2.71
N ALA A 487 6.21 23.48 -2.02
CA ALA A 487 5.19 24.33 -1.42
C ALA A 487 4.24 24.91 -2.48
N GLU A 488 4.77 25.45 -3.57
CA GLU A 488 3.96 25.96 -4.68
C GLU A 488 3.09 24.86 -5.30
N ALA A 489 3.67 23.68 -5.58
CA ALA A 489 2.95 22.53 -6.10
C ALA A 489 1.90 22.00 -5.11
N PHE A 490 2.21 21.99 -3.81
CA PHE A 490 1.31 21.56 -2.76
C PHE A 490 0.09 22.48 -2.68
N ILE A 491 0.31 23.79 -2.60
CA ILE A 491 -0.78 24.79 -2.57
C ILE A 491 -1.64 24.67 -3.83
N GLY A 492 -1.02 24.56 -5.01
CA GLY A 492 -1.74 24.45 -6.28
C GLY A 492 -2.60 23.18 -6.40
N ARG A 493 -2.17 22.06 -5.83
CA ARG A 493 -2.91 20.79 -5.88
C ARG A 493 -3.90 20.60 -4.74
N LYS A 494 -3.61 21.18 -3.57
CA LYS A 494 -4.40 21.04 -2.34
C LYS A 494 -4.84 22.40 -1.76
N PRO A 495 -5.46 23.28 -2.56
CA PRO A 495 -5.82 24.62 -2.10
C PRO A 495 -6.93 24.59 -1.04
N TRP A 496 -7.77 23.55 -1.05
CA TRP A 496 -8.94 23.42 -0.16
C TRP A 496 -8.66 22.70 1.17
N LEU A 497 -7.46 22.12 1.34
CA LEU A 497 -7.14 21.29 2.51
C LEU A 497 -7.37 22.03 3.83
N ARG A 498 -7.01 23.32 3.89
CA ARG A 498 -7.25 24.16 5.08
C ARG A 498 -8.73 24.25 5.44
N ILE A 499 -9.60 24.43 4.43
CA ILE A 499 -11.06 24.52 4.65
C ILE A 499 -11.58 23.18 5.18
N GLN A 500 -11.12 22.09 4.59
CA GLN A 500 -11.54 20.76 4.99
C GLN A 500 -11.13 20.44 6.43
N LEU A 501 -9.88 20.74 6.81
CA LEU A 501 -9.43 20.58 8.20
C LEU A 501 -10.26 21.41 9.18
N THR A 502 -10.58 22.64 8.80
CA THR A 502 -11.42 23.54 9.60
C THR A 502 -12.84 22.97 9.77
N ALA A 503 -13.45 22.51 8.67
CA ALA A 503 -14.76 21.89 8.69
C ALA A 503 -14.77 20.54 9.46
N PHE A 504 -13.70 19.77 9.33
CA PHE A 504 -13.49 18.51 10.03
C PHE A 504 -13.46 18.72 11.54
N LEU A 505 -12.67 19.70 12.02
CA LEU A 505 -12.63 20.04 13.44
C LEU A 505 -14.01 20.45 13.96
N ARG A 506 -14.73 21.31 13.23
CA ARG A 506 -16.08 21.73 13.62
C ARG A 506 -17.06 20.55 13.74
N ASN A 507 -16.96 19.56 12.86
CA ASN A 507 -17.89 18.43 12.84
C ASN A 507 -17.55 17.33 13.85
N HIS A 508 -16.29 17.25 14.30
CA HIS A 508 -15.81 16.15 15.13
C HIS A 508 -15.25 16.59 16.48
N PHE A 509 -15.36 17.87 16.83
CA PHE A 509 -14.72 18.42 18.03
C PHE A 509 -14.93 17.58 19.29
N ASP A 510 -16.18 17.19 19.57
CA ASP A 510 -16.57 16.45 20.79
C ASP A 510 -15.93 15.05 20.91
N ILE A 511 -15.41 14.51 19.82
CA ILE A 511 -14.84 13.15 19.74
C ILE A 511 -13.36 13.14 19.36
N VAL A 512 -12.75 14.29 19.06
CA VAL A 512 -11.33 14.38 18.73
C VAL A 512 -10.49 14.32 20.00
N GLU A 513 -9.55 13.36 20.06
CA GLU A 513 -8.55 13.30 21.12
C GLU A 513 -7.66 14.57 21.13
N GLU A 514 -7.32 15.07 22.32
CA GLU A 514 -6.55 16.30 22.52
C GLU A 514 -5.27 16.36 21.68
N HIS A 515 -4.50 15.26 21.64
CA HIS A 515 -3.29 15.17 20.84
C HIS A 515 -3.56 15.37 19.35
N CYS A 516 -4.63 14.78 18.82
CA CYS A 516 -5.02 14.90 17.42
C CYS A 516 -5.47 16.33 17.09
N LEU A 517 -6.23 16.97 17.99
CA LEU A 517 -6.64 18.37 17.85
C LEU A 517 -5.42 19.29 17.72
N ASN A 518 -4.41 19.12 18.59
CA ASN A 518 -3.16 19.88 18.53
C ASN A 518 -2.40 19.70 17.20
N VAL A 519 -2.35 18.47 16.69
CA VAL A 519 -1.72 18.16 15.40
C VAL A 519 -2.45 18.87 14.26
N ILE A 520 -3.79 18.82 14.23
CA ILE A 520 -4.59 19.46 13.18
C ILE A 520 -4.45 20.99 13.22
N LEU A 521 -4.52 21.60 14.40
CA LEU A 521 -4.33 23.05 14.57
C LEU A 521 -2.95 23.51 14.10
N LYS A 522 -1.90 22.72 14.39
CA LYS A 522 -0.56 22.98 13.87
C LYS A 522 -0.53 22.90 12.34
N ILE A 523 -1.17 21.92 11.73
CA ILE A 523 -1.26 21.81 10.26
C ILE A 523 -1.95 23.05 9.68
N ILE A 524 -3.07 23.49 10.25
CA ILE A 524 -3.78 24.69 9.80
C ILE A 524 -2.86 25.91 9.86
N TYR A 525 -2.12 26.09 10.96
CA TYR A 525 -1.13 27.16 11.11
C TYR A 525 -0.05 27.09 10.00
N GLU A 526 0.57 25.92 9.80
CA GLU A 526 1.63 25.76 8.79
C GLU A 526 1.13 26.01 7.36
N LEU A 527 -0.07 25.52 7.04
CA LEU A 527 -0.71 25.80 5.76
C LEU A 527 -1.03 27.29 5.57
N THR A 528 -1.35 28.00 6.66
CA THR A 528 -1.55 29.47 6.64
C THR A 528 -0.24 30.18 6.34
N TYR A 529 0.85 29.75 7.00
CA TYR A 529 2.18 30.28 6.75
C TYR A 529 2.59 30.11 5.30
N LEU A 530 2.30 28.97 4.67
CA LEU A 530 2.63 28.71 3.26
C LEU A 530 1.96 29.68 2.28
N VAL A 531 0.75 30.16 2.57
CA VAL A 531 -0.01 31.07 1.68
C VAL A 531 0.07 32.55 2.07
N ARG A 532 0.86 32.90 3.11
CA ARG A 532 0.91 34.25 3.71
C ARG A 532 1.24 35.38 2.74
N HIS A 533 1.92 35.09 1.63
CA HIS A 533 2.32 36.07 0.63
C HIS A 533 1.20 36.45 -0.35
N ASN A 534 0.06 35.77 -0.29
CA ASN A 534 -1.12 36.10 -1.08
C ASN A 534 -2.37 36.26 -0.20
N PRO A 535 -2.37 37.18 0.77
CA PRO A 535 -3.45 37.31 1.76
C PRO A 535 -4.73 37.90 1.15
N MET A 536 -4.64 38.49 -0.05
CA MET A 536 -5.75 39.15 -0.76
C MET A 536 -6.49 38.23 -1.72
N ASP A 537 -5.99 37.02 -1.92
CA ASP A 537 -6.72 36.02 -2.68
C ASP A 537 -8.09 35.78 -2.00
N PRO A 538 -9.22 35.97 -2.71
CA PRO A 538 -10.55 35.88 -2.11
C PRO A 538 -10.81 34.54 -1.41
N MET A 539 -10.23 33.47 -1.92
CA MET A 539 -10.34 32.14 -1.32
C MET A 539 -9.52 32.07 -0.03
N VAL A 540 -8.24 32.49 -0.05
CA VAL A 540 -7.39 32.54 1.15
C VAL A 540 -8.03 33.39 2.25
N PHE A 541 -8.59 34.55 1.90
CA PHE A 541 -9.27 35.43 2.83
C PHE A 541 -10.48 34.75 3.49
N SER A 542 -11.36 34.11 2.69
CA SER A 542 -12.51 33.37 3.21
C SER A 542 -12.11 32.19 4.10
N VAL A 543 -11.04 31.47 3.74
CA VAL A 543 -10.47 30.38 4.57
C VAL A 543 -10.01 30.92 5.91
N ASN A 544 -9.29 32.04 5.93
CA ASN A 544 -8.77 32.63 7.16
C ASN A 544 -9.91 33.04 8.11
N GLN A 545 -11.02 33.57 7.58
CA GLN A 545 -12.22 33.87 8.37
C GLN A 545 -12.81 32.60 9.00
N GLY A 546 -12.90 31.51 8.22
CA GLY A 546 -13.36 30.21 8.71
C GLY A 546 -12.47 29.66 9.83
N CYS A 547 -11.14 29.65 9.62
CA CYS A 547 -10.18 29.17 10.62
C CYS A 547 -10.27 29.99 11.91
N LEU A 548 -10.35 31.32 11.82
CA LEU A 548 -10.48 32.20 12.97
C LEU A 548 -11.72 31.86 13.82
N MET A 549 -12.86 31.63 13.17
CA MET A 549 -14.08 31.24 13.88
C MET A 549 -14.00 29.83 14.45
N SER A 550 -13.29 28.90 13.82
CA SER A 550 -13.08 27.57 14.41
C SER A 550 -12.21 27.60 15.66
N TYR A 551 -11.20 28.48 15.75
CA TYR A 551 -10.47 28.69 17.02
C TYR A 551 -11.42 29.18 18.13
N VAL A 552 -12.33 30.10 17.81
CA VAL A 552 -13.35 30.59 18.76
C VAL A 552 -14.29 29.47 19.22
N GLU A 553 -14.83 28.69 18.29
CA GLU A 553 -15.71 27.55 18.58
C GLU A 553 -15.00 26.51 19.47
N ILE A 554 -13.73 26.21 19.17
CA ILE A 554 -12.88 25.33 19.98
C ILE A 554 -12.72 25.87 21.39
N LEU A 555 -12.41 27.16 21.56
CA LEU A 555 -12.23 27.78 22.87
C LEU A 555 -13.47 27.68 23.76
N GLN A 556 -14.66 27.74 23.16
CA GLN A 556 -15.93 27.60 23.88
C GLN A 556 -16.20 26.15 24.34
N GLN A 557 -15.68 25.16 23.61
CA GLN A 557 -15.99 23.75 23.83
C GLN A 557 -14.92 23.01 24.65
N VAL A 558 -13.64 23.41 24.55
CA VAL A 558 -12.56 22.85 25.39
C VAL A 558 -12.86 23.13 26.86
N THR A 559 -12.77 22.11 27.72
CA THR A 559 -12.88 22.27 29.19
C THR A 559 -11.53 22.29 29.90
N ASP A 560 -10.49 21.70 29.30
CA ASP A 560 -9.13 21.67 29.85
C ASP A 560 -8.42 23.03 29.74
N ASP A 561 -7.86 23.50 30.85
CA ASP A 561 -7.27 24.84 30.95
C ASP A 561 -5.93 24.95 30.19
N ALA A 562 -5.10 23.91 30.20
CA ALA A 562 -3.83 23.90 29.48
C ALA A 562 -4.07 23.90 27.97
N MET A 563 -5.10 23.18 27.51
CA MET A 563 -5.51 23.16 26.13
C MET A 563 -6.10 24.50 25.67
N LYS A 564 -6.89 25.19 26.52
CA LYS A 564 -7.34 26.56 26.22
C LYS A 564 -6.17 27.51 26.02
N GLU A 565 -5.20 27.48 26.92
CA GLU A 565 -3.98 28.27 26.80
C GLU A 565 -3.26 27.95 25.48
N ARG A 566 -3.11 26.67 25.15
CA ARG A 566 -2.46 26.24 23.91
C ARG A 566 -3.19 26.70 22.65
N VAL A 567 -4.52 26.64 22.63
CA VAL A 567 -5.34 27.11 21.51
C VAL A 567 -5.19 28.62 21.33
N LEU A 568 -5.15 29.39 22.42
CA LEU A 568 -4.92 30.84 22.40
C LEU A 568 -3.54 31.19 21.86
N GLU A 569 -2.49 30.47 22.26
CA GLU A 569 -1.13 30.66 21.72
C GLU A 569 -1.09 30.44 20.20
N ILE A 570 -1.69 29.33 19.72
CA ILE A 570 -1.73 29.02 18.28
C ILE A 570 -2.56 30.06 17.53
N MET A 571 -3.70 30.47 18.09
CA MET A 571 -4.54 31.52 17.52
C MET A 571 -3.79 32.85 17.44
N GLU A 572 -3.01 33.20 18.45
CA GLU A 572 -2.20 34.41 18.45
C GLU A 572 -1.18 34.41 17.31
N ASP A 573 -0.45 33.30 17.13
CA ASP A 573 0.51 33.16 16.04
C ASP A 573 -0.17 33.15 14.67
N PHE A 574 -1.36 32.55 14.57
CA PHE A 574 -2.18 32.58 13.37
C PHE A 574 -2.61 34.00 12.99
N LEU A 575 -3.03 34.82 13.97
CA LEU A 575 -3.45 36.22 13.74
C LEU A 575 -2.33 37.07 13.11
N LYS A 576 -1.06 36.79 13.45
CA LYS A 576 0.11 37.48 12.88
C LYS A 576 0.34 37.15 11.40
N LEU A 577 -0.27 36.09 10.87
CA LEU A 577 -0.06 35.60 9.50
C LEU A 577 -1.19 35.96 8.53
N ILE A 578 -2.33 36.44 9.02
CA ILE A 578 -3.52 36.72 8.21
C ILE A 578 -3.76 38.23 8.07
N ASP A 579 -4.53 38.62 7.04
CA ASP A 579 -4.88 40.02 6.85
C ASP A 579 -5.81 40.52 7.97
N VAL A 580 -5.58 41.73 8.45
CA VAL A 580 -6.33 42.33 9.56
C VAL A 580 -7.83 42.49 9.29
N ARG A 581 -8.27 42.62 8.02
CA ARG A 581 -9.70 42.64 7.67
C ARG A 581 -10.39 41.31 7.98
N THR A 582 -9.62 40.24 8.12
CA THR A 582 -10.16 38.95 8.57
C THR A 582 -10.74 39.08 9.97
N PHE A 583 -10.18 39.96 10.82
CA PHE A 583 -10.60 40.11 12.22
C PHE A 583 -12.04 40.64 12.34
N ASP A 584 -12.59 41.29 11.32
CA ASP A 584 -13.96 41.78 11.37
C ASP A 584 -14.98 40.64 11.60
N VAL A 585 -14.71 39.42 11.10
CA VAL A 585 -15.61 38.27 11.33
C VAL A 585 -15.68 37.89 12.81
N PHE A 586 -14.58 38.07 13.56
CA PHE A 586 -14.51 37.77 14.99
C PHE A 586 -15.51 38.63 15.77
N PHE A 587 -15.60 39.91 15.44
CA PHE A 587 -16.55 40.82 16.10
C PHE A 587 -17.98 40.65 15.56
N GLN A 588 -18.14 40.53 14.23
CA GLN A 588 -19.45 40.37 13.60
C GLN A 588 -20.21 39.12 14.04
N ARG A 589 -19.50 38.05 14.43
CA ARG A 589 -20.07 36.78 14.87
C ARG A 589 -20.00 36.56 16.39
N ASP A 590 -19.86 37.64 17.17
CA ASP A 590 -19.79 37.60 18.64
C ASP A 590 -18.69 36.66 19.18
N GLY A 591 -17.56 36.54 18.46
CA GLY A 591 -16.45 35.67 18.86
C GLY A 591 -15.77 36.12 20.16
N ILE A 592 -15.91 37.41 20.50
CA ILE A 592 -15.49 37.97 21.79
C ILE A 592 -16.14 37.25 22.99
N SER A 593 -17.35 36.70 22.82
CA SER A 593 -18.06 35.97 23.87
C SER A 593 -17.27 34.77 24.42
N ALA A 594 -16.40 34.15 23.60
CA ALA A 594 -15.52 33.07 24.04
C ALA A 594 -14.40 33.55 24.97
N PHE A 595 -14.02 34.82 24.89
CA PHE A 595 -12.91 35.41 25.63
C PHE A 595 -13.36 36.04 26.96
N LEU A 596 -14.58 36.60 27.02
CA LEU A 596 -15.07 37.29 28.21
C LEU A 596 -15.01 36.45 29.51
N PRO A 597 -15.37 35.14 29.51
CA PRO A 597 -15.20 34.30 30.69
C PRO A 597 -13.72 34.13 31.09
N LEU A 598 -12.81 34.04 30.11
CA LEU A 598 -11.37 33.86 30.37
C LEU A 598 -10.74 35.10 31.00
N LEU A 599 -11.26 36.29 30.71
CA LEU A 599 -10.81 37.53 31.36
C LEU A 599 -11.11 37.53 32.87
N ARG A 600 -12.08 36.73 33.32
CA ARG A 600 -12.48 36.60 34.73
C ARG A 600 -11.70 35.54 35.50
N ASP A 601 -10.98 34.66 34.80
CA ASP A 601 -10.18 33.60 35.40
C ASP A 601 -8.87 34.16 35.98
N MET A 602 -9.01 35.01 37.00
CA MET A 602 -7.96 35.83 37.60
C MET A 602 -6.70 35.03 37.95
N ASN A 603 -5.54 35.53 37.53
CA ASN A 603 -4.21 34.99 37.80
C ASN A 603 -3.96 33.59 37.18
N THR A 604 -4.56 33.31 36.01
CA THR A 604 -4.34 32.05 35.28
C THR A 604 -3.57 32.27 33.97
N GLY A 605 -2.90 31.21 33.47
CA GLY A 605 -2.20 31.24 32.17
C GLY A 605 -3.16 31.53 31.00
N LYS A 606 -4.34 30.92 30.99
CA LYS A 606 -5.41 31.18 30.01
C LYS A 606 -5.93 32.63 30.01
N GLN A 607 -6.04 33.30 31.17
CA GLN A 607 -6.41 34.72 31.23
C GLN A 607 -5.35 35.58 30.53
N ARG A 608 -4.08 35.34 30.86
CA ARG A 608 -2.94 36.02 30.23
C ARG A 608 -2.91 35.78 28.72
N ALA A 609 -3.08 34.53 28.28
CA ALA A 609 -3.10 34.18 26.86
C ALA A 609 -4.27 34.84 26.11
N ALA A 610 -5.47 34.90 26.72
CA ALA A 610 -6.64 35.55 26.14
C ALA A 610 -6.43 37.05 25.94
N ILE A 611 -5.87 37.74 26.96
CA ILE A 611 -5.49 39.15 26.85
C ILE A 611 -4.43 39.34 25.77
N SER A 612 -3.41 38.47 25.73
CA SER A 612 -2.32 38.55 24.74
C SER A 612 -2.82 38.42 23.30
N VAL A 613 -3.80 37.54 23.04
CA VAL A 613 -4.47 37.42 21.75
C VAL A 613 -5.18 38.71 21.36
N LEU A 614 -5.99 39.27 22.26
CA LEU A 614 -6.74 40.51 22.00
C LEU A 614 -5.81 41.71 21.79
N VAL A 615 -4.72 41.80 22.56
CA VAL A 615 -3.66 42.81 22.36
C VAL A 615 -2.95 42.61 21.01
N THR A 616 -2.70 41.36 20.61
CA THR A 616 -2.11 41.06 19.30
C THR A 616 -3.03 41.51 18.16
N MET A 617 -4.34 41.30 18.27
CA MET A 617 -5.31 41.81 17.28
C MET A 617 -5.23 43.33 17.15
N LEU A 618 -5.21 44.06 18.28
CA LEU A 618 -5.07 45.52 18.30
C LEU A 618 -3.77 45.95 17.60
N HIS A 619 -2.62 45.39 18.02
CA HIS A 619 -1.33 45.74 17.46
C HIS A 619 -1.24 45.44 15.96
N CYS A 620 -1.81 44.32 15.50
CA CYS A 620 -1.86 43.99 14.08
C CYS A 620 -2.66 45.04 13.28
N ILE A 621 -3.81 45.49 13.79
CA ILE A 621 -4.62 46.55 13.16
C ILE A 621 -3.85 47.87 13.15
N GLU A 622 -3.28 48.28 14.29
CA GLU A 622 -2.51 49.52 14.41
C GLU A 622 -1.32 49.56 13.45
N ASN A 623 -0.57 48.45 13.34
CA ASN A 623 0.56 48.33 12.41
C ASN A 623 0.12 48.39 10.94
N HIS A 624 -1.08 47.89 10.62
CA HIS A 624 -1.64 47.97 9.26
C HIS A 624 -2.10 49.39 8.92
N GLU A 625 -2.70 50.11 9.88
CA GLU A 625 -3.22 51.46 9.71
C GLU A 625 -2.12 52.54 9.78
N ASN A 626 -1.07 52.35 10.60
CA ASN A 626 -0.02 53.33 10.86
C ASN A 626 1.38 52.74 10.64
N ARG A 627 2.01 53.03 9.49
CA ARG A 627 3.40 52.61 9.17
C ARG A 627 4.50 53.23 10.06
N ALA A 628 4.15 54.13 10.98
CA ALA A 628 5.08 54.89 11.83
C ALA A 628 4.81 54.74 13.34
N ALA A 629 3.96 53.79 13.76
CA ALA A 629 3.70 53.55 15.17
C ALA A 629 4.99 53.08 15.87
N PRO A 630 5.35 53.64 17.05
CA PRO A 630 6.46 53.11 17.85
C PRO A 630 6.17 51.66 18.23
N ASP A 631 7.21 50.83 18.27
CA ASP A 631 7.17 49.43 18.69
C ASP A 631 6.62 49.36 20.14
N ARG A 632 5.30 49.27 20.28
CA ARG A 632 4.60 49.27 21.57
C ARG A 632 4.95 47.97 22.29
N ASN A 633 5.42 48.11 23.54
CA ASN A 633 5.78 46.97 24.36
C ASN A 633 4.55 46.13 24.70
N LYS A 634 4.26 45.12 23.86
CA LYS A 634 3.15 44.17 24.04
C LYS A 634 3.12 43.55 25.43
N GLU A 635 4.27 43.11 25.91
CA GLU A 635 4.41 42.49 27.24
C GLU A 635 4.09 43.49 28.36
N GLY A 636 4.50 44.75 28.20
CA GLY A 636 4.11 45.84 29.09
C GLY A 636 2.59 46.01 29.15
N LEU A 637 1.93 46.12 27.99
CA LEU A 637 0.48 46.31 27.90
C LEU A 637 -0.30 45.12 28.49
N VAL A 638 0.10 43.88 28.20
CA VAL A 638 -0.54 42.69 28.80
C VAL A 638 -0.43 42.71 30.33
N ASN A 639 0.74 43.07 30.88
CA ASN A 639 0.93 43.16 32.33
C ASN A 639 0.14 44.30 32.96
N ASP A 640 0.02 45.45 32.29
CA ASP A 640 -0.79 46.58 32.74
C ASP A 640 -2.28 46.22 32.79
N ILE A 641 -2.79 45.52 31.76
CA ILE A 641 -4.17 45.04 31.71
C ILE A 641 -4.42 44.02 32.83
N LEU A 642 -3.55 43.01 32.99
CA LEU A 642 -3.65 42.03 34.08
C LEU A 642 -3.68 42.70 35.45
N THR A 643 -2.82 43.71 35.66
CA THR A 643 -2.78 44.46 36.92
C THR A 643 -4.05 45.30 37.11
N SER A 644 -4.63 45.85 36.04
CA SER A 644 -5.90 46.60 36.09
C SER A 644 -7.05 45.67 36.49
N ILE A 645 -7.08 44.45 35.92
CA ILE A 645 -8.09 43.43 36.21
C ILE A 645 -7.93 42.84 37.61
N SER A 646 -6.72 42.74 38.17
CA SER A 646 -6.47 42.13 39.49
C SER A 646 -7.21 42.79 40.66
N LEU A 647 -7.70 44.02 40.47
CA LEU A 647 -8.47 44.79 41.45
C LEU A 647 -9.98 44.75 41.20
N PHE A 648 -10.44 44.01 40.19
CA PHE A 648 -11.85 43.89 39.84
C PHE A 648 -12.61 43.09 40.90
N GLU A 649 -13.66 43.71 41.45
CA GLU A 649 -14.64 43.05 42.33
C GLU A 649 -15.95 42.83 41.55
N GLU A 650 -16.48 41.61 41.61
CA GLU A 650 -17.64 41.22 40.82
C GLU A 650 -18.92 41.96 41.28
N PRO A 651 -19.58 42.76 40.41
CA PRO A 651 -20.74 43.55 40.79
C PRO A 651 -22.01 42.71 41.01
N HIS A 652 -22.98 43.27 41.75
CA HIS A 652 -24.27 42.61 42.05
C HIS A 652 -25.22 42.48 40.83
N HIS A 653 -25.00 43.27 39.77
CA HIS A 653 -25.72 43.18 38.51
C HIS A 653 -24.72 42.85 37.40
N PHE A 654 -25.09 41.88 36.56
CA PHE A 654 -24.21 41.19 35.63
C PHE A 654 -24.30 41.79 34.22
N ASP A 655 -23.22 42.43 33.75
CA ASP A 655 -22.98 42.70 32.33
C ASP A 655 -21.83 41.80 31.84
N ARG A 656 -21.99 41.18 30.67
CA ARG A 656 -20.94 40.34 30.10
C ARG A 656 -19.63 41.10 29.82
N TYR A 657 -19.68 42.43 29.76
CA TYR A 657 -18.54 43.32 29.51
C TYR A 657 -17.95 43.97 30.78
N ASP A 658 -18.40 43.60 31.98
CA ASP A 658 -18.01 44.24 33.25
C ASP A 658 -16.48 44.38 33.43
N VAL A 659 -15.71 43.33 33.11
CA VAL A 659 -14.24 43.37 33.21
C VAL A 659 -13.64 44.39 32.26
N LEU A 660 -14.17 44.52 31.05
CA LEU A 660 -13.68 45.48 30.07
C LEU A 660 -14.05 46.92 30.44
N GLN A 661 -15.28 47.13 30.93
CA GLN A 661 -15.71 48.43 31.47
C GLN A 661 -14.86 48.82 32.68
N TRP A 662 -14.55 47.87 33.57
CA TRP A 662 -13.66 48.11 34.70
C TRP A 662 -12.26 48.56 34.27
N VAL A 663 -11.64 47.91 33.29
CA VAL A 663 -10.32 48.34 32.77
C VAL A 663 -10.43 49.71 32.12
N GLY A 664 -11.54 50.03 31.45
CA GLY A 664 -11.81 51.37 30.91
C GLY A 664 -11.97 52.46 31.99
N LEU A 665 -12.47 52.12 33.17
CA LEU A 665 -12.66 53.04 34.29
C LEU A 665 -11.45 53.12 35.23
N ASN A 666 -10.69 52.03 35.36
CA ASN A 666 -9.56 51.90 36.28
C ASN A 666 -8.27 51.41 35.57
N PRO A 667 -7.82 52.08 34.50
CA PRO A 667 -6.66 51.64 33.73
C PRO A 667 -5.35 51.88 34.48
N ARG A 668 -4.41 50.93 34.39
CA ARG A 668 -3.04 51.12 34.90
C ARG A 668 -2.15 52.00 34.01
N SER A 669 -2.47 52.08 32.73
CA SER A 669 -1.76 52.87 31.73
C SER A 669 -2.73 53.42 30.67
N VAL A 670 -2.30 54.44 29.93
CA VAL A 670 -3.12 55.03 28.86
C VAL A 670 -3.39 53.98 27.77
N GLU A 671 -2.42 53.12 27.51
CA GLU A 671 -2.51 52.03 26.55
C GLU A 671 -3.54 50.97 26.98
N ALA A 672 -3.66 50.67 28.28
CA ALA A 672 -4.70 49.77 28.80
C ALA A 672 -6.11 50.36 28.64
N PHE A 673 -6.25 51.67 28.83
CA PHE A 673 -7.50 52.40 28.57
C PHE A 673 -7.87 52.37 27.08
N GLU A 674 -6.92 52.69 26.19
CA GLU A 674 -7.11 52.66 24.74
C GLU A 674 -7.51 51.27 24.26
N TRP A 675 -6.88 50.21 24.79
CA TRP A 675 -7.23 48.83 24.48
C TRP A 675 -8.66 48.49 24.89
N ALA A 676 -9.08 48.82 26.12
CA ALA A 676 -10.43 48.54 26.60
C ALA A 676 -11.49 49.32 25.78
N ARG A 677 -11.22 50.60 25.49
CA ARG A 677 -12.08 51.44 24.64
C ARG A 677 -12.20 50.90 23.22
N TRP A 678 -11.09 50.50 22.61
CA TRP A 678 -11.08 49.88 21.28
C TRP A 678 -11.93 48.61 21.25
N LEU A 679 -11.76 47.73 22.24
CA LEU A 679 -12.46 46.46 22.29
C LEU A 679 -13.96 46.63 22.53
N LEU A 680 -14.36 47.51 23.47
CA LEU A 680 -15.76 47.87 23.73
C LEU A 680 -16.42 48.52 22.51
N GLY A 681 -15.72 49.45 21.85
CA GLY A 681 -16.21 50.10 20.62
C GLY A 681 -16.41 49.11 19.47
N ARG A 682 -15.51 48.12 19.31
CA ARG A 682 -15.68 47.02 18.33
C ARG A 682 -16.84 46.08 18.67
N CYS A 683 -17.27 46.05 19.94
CA CYS A 683 -18.45 45.32 20.40
C CYS A 683 -19.75 46.15 20.37
N GLY A 684 -19.69 47.42 19.94
CA GLY A 684 -20.84 48.32 19.92
C GLY A 684 -21.27 48.80 21.31
N VAL A 685 -20.35 48.83 22.27
CA VAL A 685 -20.57 49.32 23.64
C VAL A 685 -19.82 50.64 23.81
N ASP A 686 -20.55 51.72 24.11
CA ASP A 686 -19.97 53.01 24.42
C ASP A 686 -19.56 53.09 25.89
N ILE A 687 -18.40 53.67 26.17
CA ILE A 687 -17.99 54.06 27.53
C ILE A 687 -18.51 55.48 27.75
N GLU A 688 -19.40 55.69 28.72
CA GLU A 688 -19.80 57.04 29.12
C GLU A 688 -18.57 57.85 29.55
N GLU A 689 -18.32 58.98 28.88
CA GLU A 689 -17.15 59.83 29.10
C GLU A 689 -17.20 60.53 30.47
N ASP A 690 -16.54 59.95 31.48
CA ASP A 690 -16.03 60.70 32.64
C ASP A 690 -14.49 60.74 32.59
N ALA A 691 -13.97 61.21 31.45
CA ALA A 691 -12.54 61.36 31.19
C ALA A 691 -11.96 62.63 31.85
N GLU A 692 -11.86 62.67 33.19
CA GLU A 692 -11.09 63.72 33.89
C GLU A 692 -10.11 63.24 34.97
N ASN A 693 -9.91 61.93 35.19
CA ASN A 693 -9.00 61.46 36.26
C ASN A 693 -7.96 60.39 35.85
N VAL A 694 -7.35 60.50 34.67
CA VAL A 694 -6.07 59.78 34.42
C VAL A 694 -4.93 60.59 35.04
N ALA A 695 -4.75 60.46 36.37
CA ALA A 695 -3.59 60.98 37.09
C ALA A 695 -2.70 59.81 37.59
N PRO A 696 -1.35 59.95 37.55
CA PRO A 696 -0.45 58.86 37.87
C PRO A 696 -0.48 58.54 39.36
N VAL A 697 -0.84 57.30 39.72
CA VAL A 697 -0.69 56.80 41.09
C VAL A 697 0.80 56.57 41.39
N HIS A 698 1.47 57.65 41.78
CA HIS A 698 2.72 57.61 42.53
C HIS A 698 2.61 58.53 43.74
N ARG A 699 2.15 57.97 44.87
CA ARG A 699 2.59 58.43 46.19
C ARG A 699 2.89 57.24 47.08
N ARG A 700 4.20 57.01 47.22
CA ARG A 700 4.84 56.40 48.39
C ARG A 700 4.21 56.95 49.67
N ASN A 701 3.96 56.10 50.64
CA ASN A 701 4.16 56.44 52.05
C ASN A 701 4.70 55.22 52.79
N VAL A 702 5.78 55.51 53.51
CA VAL A 702 6.61 54.80 54.50
C VAL A 702 6.08 53.47 55.02
#